data_AF-A0A671PDP5-F1
#
_entry.id   AF-A0A671PDP5-F1
#
_cell.length_a   1.000
_cell.length_b   1.000
_cell.length_c   1.000
_cell.angle_alpha   90.00
_cell.angle_beta   90.00
_cell.angle_gamma   90.00
#
_symmetry.space_group_name_H-M   'P 1'
#
loop_
_entity.id
_entity.type
_entity.pdbx_description
1 polymer ?
#
loop_
_entity_poly.entity_id
_entity_poly.type
_entity_poly.pdbx_seq_one_letter_code
_entity_poly.pdbx_strand_id
1 'polypeptide(L)'
;QTLFLLKALLLLLLIKYKCSCPVRFCNIFWSLSLSFLEYIVAFNGYFTAKARSDFISSALRDVDAVNWRIVRRDNPASDYPSDFEVVEIRQDARSSLLTLQDHPYIKRVTPQRMVLRSLKLTDSGTDGASPCNDTRWVQKWQSWQSSRPLRRTSLSLGYGFWHATGRHSSRRLLRAIPRHVAQILQADVLWQMGHTGSGVKVAVFDTGLSEKHPHFKNVKERTNWTNEKTLDDGLGHGTFVAGVIASMRECQGFAPDSELHIFRVFTNSQVSYTSWFLDAFNYAILKKIDVLNLSIGGPDFMDHPFVDKVWELTANKAIMASAIGNDGPLYGTLNNPADQMDVIGVGGIDFEDNIARFSSRGMTTWELPGGYGRVKPDIVTYGSGVRGSGLKEGCRSLSGTSVASPVVAGAVTLLASTVLNRELVNPASMKQALIASARRLPGVNMFEQGHGKLDLLRAYQILNSYKPQASLSPSYIDLTECPYMWPYCSQPIYYGGMPTIVNVTILNGMGVTGRIVDKPIWQPYLPQNGDYVDVAVSYSPVLWPWAGYLAVSISVAKKAASWEGIAQGHVMVTVASPAENDVSGEMTSTVKLPVKVKIVPTPPRSKRILWDQYHNLRYPPGYFPRDNLRMKNDPLDWNGDHIHTNFRDMYQHLRSMGYFVEVLGAPITCFDASQYGTLLMVDSEEEYFPEEITKLRRDIDNGLSLMIFSDWYNTSVMRKVKFYDENTRQWWMPDTGGANVPALNDLISVWGMAFSDGLYEGDFTMADHDMYYASGCSIASFPEDGIVIAQTLKDQGLEVLKQETAVVENVPVLGLYQTPSEGGGRIALYGDSNCIDDSHRQKDCFWLLDALLQYTSYSMTPPSLTHSKNRVVPPTGTDRPLPQRLEGNHLYRYSKVLEAHLGDPKPRPLPACPHLSWAKPQPLNETAPSNLWKHQKLLSVDMDKVVLPNVRPYRPQVRPLSPGESGAWDIPGGIMPGRYNQEVGQTIPMFAFLGAMVVLSFFVVQLTKAKSKPKRRKPRVKRPLYLQQQQQQTPHSGKNPTV
;
A
#
# COMPACT_ATOMS: atom_id res chain seq x y z
N GLN A 1 -6.15 -7.64 -32.03
CA GLN A 1 -7.50 -7.83 -31.48
C GLN A 1 -8.59 -8.36 -32.47
N THR A 2 -8.42 -8.40 -33.80
CA THR A 2 -9.55 -8.66 -34.76
C THR A 2 -9.92 -10.14 -35.07
N LEU A 3 -9.04 -11.11 -34.83
CA LEU A 3 -9.19 -12.54 -35.21
C LEU A 3 -10.27 -13.30 -34.42
N PHE A 4 -10.52 -12.89 -33.19
CA PHE A 4 -11.42 -13.63 -32.30
C PHE A 4 -12.87 -13.14 -32.44
N LEU A 5 -13.06 -11.86 -32.74
CA LEU A 5 -14.36 -11.29 -33.11
C LEU A 5 -14.94 -11.95 -34.38
N LEU A 6 -14.10 -12.23 -35.40
CA LEU A 6 -14.55 -12.98 -36.58
C LEU A 6 -14.78 -14.47 -36.32
N LYS A 7 -13.98 -15.12 -35.45
CA LYS A 7 -14.25 -16.51 -35.02
C LYS A 7 -15.57 -16.66 -34.28
N ALA A 8 -15.93 -15.67 -33.45
CA ALA A 8 -17.22 -15.62 -32.77
C ALA A 8 -18.38 -15.36 -33.73
N LEU A 9 -18.21 -14.47 -34.72
CA LEU A 9 -19.22 -14.21 -35.76
C LEU A 9 -19.42 -15.42 -36.71
N LEU A 10 -18.35 -16.15 -37.05
CA LEU A 10 -18.43 -17.37 -37.85
C LEU A 10 -19.08 -18.53 -37.08
N LEU A 11 -18.83 -18.64 -35.76
CA LEU A 11 -19.51 -19.59 -34.89
C LEU A 11 -21.01 -19.26 -34.76
N LEU A 12 -21.36 -17.97 -34.69
CA LEU A 12 -22.74 -17.48 -34.67
C LEU A 12 -23.49 -17.72 -36.00
N LEU A 13 -22.80 -17.67 -37.14
CA LEU A 13 -23.37 -18.02 -38.46
C LEU A 13 -23.51 -19.54 -38.64
N LEU A 14 -22.59 -20.35 -38.11
CA LEU A 14 -22.65 -21.82 -38.16
C LEU A 14 -23.70 -22.41 -37.19
N ILE A 15 -23.97 -21.77 -36.05
CA ILE A 15 -25.01 -22.20 -35.10
C ILE A 15 -26.43 -21.89 -35.63
N LYS A 16 -26.57 -21.00 -36.63
CA LYS A 16 -27.86 -20.69 -37.26
C LYS A 16 -28.29 -21.69 -38.34
N TYR A 17 -27.39 -22.55 -38.83
CA TYR A 17 -27.71 -23.60 -39.80
C TYR A 17 -27.40 -24.98 -39.22
N LYS A 18 -28.40 -25.59 -38.58
CA LYS A 18 -28.45 -27.04 -38.34
C LYS A 18 -28.42 -27.75 -39.70
N CYS A 19 -27.27 -28.29 -40.10
CA CYS A 19 -27.18 -29.47 -40.96
C CYS A 19 -25.75 -30.03 -40.94
N SER A 20 -25.64 -31.33 -40.65
CA SER A 20 -24.39 -32.10 -40.57
C SER A 20 -23.61 -32.10 -41.90
N CYS A 21 -22.34 -31.68 -41.88
CA CYS A 21 -21.31 -32.05 -42.88
C CYS A 21 -19.89 -31.68 -42.35
N PRO A 22 -18.80 -32.24 -42.92
CA PRO A 22 -17.56 -32.56 -42.21
C PRO A 22 -16.73 -31.33 -41.82
N VAL A 23 -15.93 -31.50 -40.76
CA VAL A 23 -15.06 -30.48 -40.17
C VAL A 23 -14.09 -29.91 -41.23
N ARG A 24 -14.35 -28.67 -41.66
CA ARG A 24 -13.39 -27.88 -42.43
C ARG A 24 -12.42 -27.18 -41.47
N PHE A 25 -11.12 -27.40 -41.66
CA PHE A 25 -10.09 -26.71 -40.88
C PHE A 25 -9.86 -25.30 -41.43
N CYS A 26 -9.97 -24.30 -40.55
CA CYS A 26 -9.73 -22.91 -40.87
C CYS A 26 -8.42 -22.47 -40.20
N ASN A 27 -7.36 -22.30 -41.00
CA ASN A 27 -6.07 -21.84 -40.50
C ASN A 27 -6.01 -20.31 -40.52
N ILE A 28 -5.54 -19.76 -39.39
CA ILE A 28 -5.28 -18.34 -39.24
C ILE A 28 -3.83 -18.07 -39.56
N PHE A 29 -3.61 -17.09 -40.44
CA PHE A 29 -2.30 -16.48 -40.61
C PHE A 29 -2.26 -15.08 -40.01
N TRP A 30 -1.09 -14.77 -39.43
CA TRP A 30 -0.78 -13.49 -38.83
C TRP A 30 0.22 -12.76 -39.73
N SER A 31 -0.14 -11.57 -40.19
CA SER A 31 0.77 -10.67 -40.87
C SER A 31 0.89 -9.40 -40.03
N LEU A 32 2.10 -9.12 -39.54
CA LEU A 32 2.40 -7.84 -38.91
C LEU A 32 2.86 -6.91 -40.02
N SER A 33 2.02 -5.94 -40.38
CA SER A 33 2.39 -4.91 -41.35
C SER A 33 2.57 -3.60 -40.62
N LEU A 34 3.76 -3.01 -40.71
CA LEU A 34 3.89 -1.59 -40.39
C LEU A 34 3.03 -0.82 -41.40
N SER A 35 2.08 -0.02 -40.91
CA SER A 35 1.44 0.99 -41.74
C SER A 35 2.49 2.07 -41.98
N PHE A 36 3.16 2.07 -43.13
CA PHE A 36 4.26 2.99 -43.42
C PHE A 36 3.84 4.49 -43.45
N LEU A 37 2.55 4.78 -43.32
CA LEU A 37 1.97 6.12 -43.43
C LEU A 37 1.16 6.55 -42.20
N GLU A 38 0.93 5.70 -41.21
CA GLU A 38 0.12 6.02 -40.03
C GLU A 38 0.97 6.14 -38.75
N TYR A 39 0.73 7.17 -37.95
CA TYR A 39 1.49 7.49 -36.75
C TYR A 39 0.56 7.83 -35.59
N ILE A 40 0.93 7.39 -34.39
CA ILE A 40 0.28 7.74 -33.13
C ILE A 40 1.03 8.93 -32.55
N VAL A 41 0.35 10.09 -32.48
CA VAL A 41 0.85 11.32 -31.86
C VAL A 41 0.29 11.37 -30.44
N ALA A 42 1.13 11.21 -29.43
CA ALA A 42 0.75 11.34 -28.02
C ALA A 42 1.13 12.73 -27.51
N PHE A 43 0.31 13.31 -26.65
CA PHE A 43 0.39 14.67 -26.12
C PHE A 43 0.78 14.65 -24.63
N ASN A 44 1.22 15.80 -24.12
CA ASN A 44 1.62 15.96 -22.71
C ASN A 44 0.43 16.04 -21.72
N GLY A 45 -0.81 15.97 -22.22
CA GLY A 45 -2.03 16.00 -21.42
C GLY A 45 -3.27 15.58 -22.22
N TYR A 46 -4.42 15.53 -21.56
CA TYR A 46 -5.70 15.21 -22.20
C TYR A 46 -6.33 16.46 -22.81
N PHE A 47 -6.53 16.44 -24.12
CA PHE A 47 -7.01 17.58 -24.89
C PHE A 47 -8.24 17.22 -25.73
N THR A 48 -9.12 18.20 -25.94
CA THR A 48 -10.29 18.02 -26.83
C THR A 48 -9.84 17.73 -28.27
N ALA A 49 -10.69 17.07 -29.06
CA ALA A 49 -10.37 16.75 -30.46
C ALA A 49 -9.98 17.99 -31.28
N LYS A 50 -10.63 19.13 -31.01
CA LYS A 50 -10.30 20.42 -31.65
C LYS A 50 -8.88 20.89 -31.28
N ALA A 51 -8.54 20.93 -29.99
CA ALA A 51 -7.22 21.36 -29.54
C ALA A 51 -6.09 20.45 -30.06
N ARG A 52 -6.30 19.13 -30.09
CA ARG A 52 -5.33 18.18 -30.67
C ARG A 52 -5.13 18.41 -32.16
N SER A 53 -6.22 18.62 -32.89
CA SER A 53 -6.17 18.97 -34.31
C SER A 53 -5.41 20.28 -34.54
N ASP A 54 -5.64 21.28 -33.69
CA ASP A 54 -4.94 22.58 -33.77
C ASP A 54 -3.44 22.40 -33.54
N PHE A 55 -3.02 21.63 -32.52
CA PHE A 55 -1.61 21.34 -32.24
C PHE A 55 -0.89 20.60 -33.38
N ILE A 56 -1.55 19.58 -33.96
CA ILE A 56 -1.00 18.86 -35.11
C ILE A 56 -0.92 19.80 -36.32
N SER A 57 -1.95 20.62 -36.54
CA SER A 57 -1.98 21.56 -37.66
C SER A 57 -0.94 22.69 -37.53
N SER A 58 -0.63 23.14 -36.30
CA SER A 58 0.42 24.13 -36.07
C SER A 58 1.81 23.54 -36.25
N ALA A 59 2.03 22.32 -35.77
CA ALA A 59 3.32 21.62 -35.95
C ALA A 59 3.63 21.34 -37.43
N LEU A 60 2.61 21.09 -38.24
CA LEU A 60 2.74 20.77 -39.66
C LEU A 60 2.52 21.97 -40.60
N ARG A 61 2.45 23.20 -40.07
CA ARG A 61 2.13 24.42 -40.85
C ARG A 61 3.25 24.85 -41.79
N ASP A 62 4.51 24.68 -41.37
CA ASP A 62 5.70 25.18 -42.08
C ASP A 62 6.31 24.14 -43.04
N VAL A 63 5.68 22.97 -43.20
CA VAL A 63 6.14 21.92 -44.11
C VAL A 63 5.31 21.98 -45.40
N ASP A 64 5.84 22.68 -46.40
CA ASP A 64 5.21 22.80 -47.72
C ASP A 64 4.99 21.42 -48.35
N ALA A 65 3.73 21.10 -48.64
CA ALA A 65 3.24 19.93 -49.39
C ALA A 65 3.09 18.57 -48.64
N VAL A 66 2.66 18.56 -47.37
CA VAL A 66 2.28 17.30 -46.68
C VAL A 66 0.76 17.07 -46.71
N ASN A 67 0.32 16.02 -47.41
CA ASN A 67 -1.07 15.58 -47.40
C ASN A 67 -1.30 14.70 -46.16
N TRP A 68 -1.74 15.30 -45.05
CA TRP A 68 -2.01 14.60 -43.78
C TRP A 68 -3.51 14.58 -43.45
N ARG A 69 -3.95 13.54 -42.74
CA ARG A 69 -5.32 13.47 -42.19
C ARG A 69 -5.34 12.75 -40.84
N ILE A 70 -6.28 13.15 -39.99
CA ILE A 70 -6.57 12.42 -38.74
C ILE A 70 -7.43 11.20 -39.08
N VAL A 71 -6.99 10.04 -38.59
CA VAL A 71 -7.75 8.79 -38.69
C VAL A 71 -8.86 8.82 -37.64
N ARG A 72 -10.12 8.83 -38.08
CA ARG A 72 -11.27 8.83 -37.18
C ARG A 72 -11.31 7.55 -36.35
N ARG A 73 -11.59 7.71 -35.05
CA ARG A 73 -11.79 6.61 -34.11
C ARG A 73 -13.28 6.49 -33.79
N ASP A 74 -13.95 5.49 -34.36
CA ASP A 74 -15.36 5.23 -34.08
C ASP A 74 -15.49 4.35 -32.82
N ASN A 75 -15.32 4.95 -31.65
CA ASN A 75 -15.56 4.30 -30.35
C ASN A 75 -16.13 5.30 -29.34
N PRO A 76 -16.84 4.87 -28.27
CA PRO A 76 -17.46 5.77 -27.30
C PRO A 76 -16.50 6.73 -26.58
N ALA A 77 -15.19 6.42 -26.58
CA ALA A 77 -14.17 7.28 -25.96
C ALA A 77 -13.68 8.40 -26.89
N SER A 78 -14.08 8.44 -28.17
CA SER A 78 -13.64 9.46 -29.13
C SER A 78 -14.23 10.85 -28.88
N ASP A 79 -15.37 10.90 -28.19
CA ASP A 79 -16.06 12.15 -27.81
C ASP A 79 -15.43 12.84 -26.59
N TYR A 80 -14.54 12.16 -25.87
CA TYR A 80 -13.89 12.66 -24.66
C TYR A 80 -12.48 13.21 -24.94
N PRO A 81 -11.93 14.09 -24.08
CA PRO A 81 -10.54 14.49 -24.15
C PRO A 81 -9.60 13.27 -24.17
N SER A 82 -8.62 13.28 -25.06
CA SER A 82 -7.70 12.17 -25.29
C SER A 82 -6.27 12.72 -25.23
N ASP A 83 -5.32 11.90 -24.85
CA ASP A 83 -3.89 12.22 -24.82
C ASP A 83 -3.16 11.74 -26.08
N PHE A 84 -3.86 11.14 -27.04
CA PHE A 84 -3.28 10.76 -28.34
C PHE A 84 -4.24 10.95 -29.49
N GLU A 85 -3.71 11.13 -30.71
CA GLU A 85 -4.45 11.05 -31.97
C GLU A 85 -3.68 10.18 -32.98
N VAL A 86 -4.41 9.57 -33.92
CA VAL A 86 -3.81 8.82 -35.02
C VAL A 86 -3.81 9.67 -36.28
N VAL A 87 -2.64 9.86 -36.88
CA VAL A 87 -2.43 10.72 -38.05
C VAL A 87 -1.85 9.90 -39.19
N GLU A 88 -2.45 10.02 -40.37
CA GLU A 88 -1.90 9.49 -41.61
C GLU A 88 -1.15 10.61 -42.35
N ILE A 89 0.13 10.37 -42.69
CA ILE A 89 1.03 11.32 -43.35
C ILE A 89 1.48 10.70 -44.68
N ARG A 90 0.97 11.22 -45.80
CA ARG A 90 1.30 10.76 -47.16
C ARG A 90 2.38 11.67 -47.76
N GLN A 91 3.64 11.23 -47.72
CA GLN A 91 4.88 11.88 -48.22
C GLN A 91 5.71 12.66 -47.16
N ASP A 92 7.03 12.61 -47.34
CA ASP A 92 8.11 13.19 -46.50
C ASP A 92 7.99 12.99 -44.97
N ALA A 93 7.94 11.72 -44.56
CA ALA A 93 7.74 11.34 -43.17
C ALA A 93 8.86 11.83 -42.21
N ARG A 94 10.12 11.97 -42.66
CA ARG A 94 11.23 12.18 -41.71
C ARG A 94 11.27 13.59 -41.13
N SER A 95 11.06 14.62 -41.94
CA SER A 95 10.98 16.02 -41.50
C SER A 95 9.69 16.32 -40.72
N SER A 96 8.56 15.75 -41.18
CA SER A 96 7.25 15.88 -40.53
C SER A 96 7.21 15.21 -39.13
N LEU A 97 7.93 14.10 -38.96
CA LEU A 97 8.01 13.43 -37.65
C LEU A 97 8.90 14.19 -36.67
N LEU A 98 9.99 14.82 -37.13
CA LEU A 98 10.86 15.65 -36.30
C LEU A 98 10.10 16.90 -35.81
N THR A 99 9.40 17.60 -36.71
CA THR A 99 8.59 18.78 -36.34
C THR A 99 7.45 18.45 -35.38
N LEU A 100 6.80 17.30 -35.53
CA LEU A 100 5.83 16.83 -34.54
C LEU A 100 6.49 16.48 -33.19
N GLN A 101 7.69 15.89 -33.20
CA GLN A 101 8.43 15.58 -31.96
C GLN A 101 8.94 16.84 -31.24
N ASP A 102 9.24 17.91 -31.98
CA ASP A 102 9.74 19.18 -31.43
C ASP A 102 8.62 20.07 -30.87
N HIS A 103 7.35 19.74 -31.08
CA HIS A 103 6.22 20.54 -30.60
C HIS A 103 6.06 20.42 -29.06
N PRO A 104 5.95 21.53 -28.31
CA PRO A 104 6.01 21.53 -26.85
C PRO A 104 4.87 20.75 -26.15
N TYR A 105 3.75 20.52 -26.85
CA TYR A 105 2.63 19.75 -26.33
C TYR A 105 2.58 18.29 -26.83
N ILE A 106 3.47 17.88 -27.74
CA ILE A 106 3.56 16.50 -28.23
C ILE A 106 4.64 15.77 -27.44
N LYS A 107 4.25 14.67 -26.80
CA LYS A 107 5.11 13.84 -25.95
C LYS A 107 5.96 12.87 -26.76
N ARG A 108 5.34 12.21 -27.74
CA ARG A 108 5.99 11.20 -28.60
C ARG A 108 5.19 10.97 -29.86
N VAL A 109 5.89 10.59 -30.93
CA VAL A 109 5.28 10.13 -32.18
C VAL A 109 5.81 8.75 -32.50
N THR A 110 4.92 7.77 -32.62
CA THR A 110 5.29 6.36 -32.86
C THR A 110 4.56 5.80 -34.08
N PRO A 111 5.21 5.00 -34.94
CA PRO A 111 4.54 4.41 -36.09
C PRO A 111 3.44 3.45 -35.64
N GLN A 112 2.27 3.56 -36.27
CA GLN A 112 1.15 2.67 -35.98
C GLN A 112 1.48 1.26 -36.51
N ARG A 113 1.41 0.27 -35.63
CA ARG A 113 1.57 -1.14 -35.98
C ARG A 113 0.19 -1.74 -36.21
N MET A 114 -0.13 -2.04 -37.46
CA MET A 114 -1.38 -2.70 -37.83
C MET A 114 -1.16 -4.22 -37.88
N VAL A 115 -2.07 -4.97 -37.26
CA VAL A 115 -2.04 -6.43 -37.30
C VAL A 115 -3.13 -6.90 -38.26
N LEU A 116 -2.73 -7.25 -39.49
CA LEU A 116 -3.61 -7.76 -40.54
C LEU A 116 -3.79 -9.28 -40.39
N ARG A 117 -5.03 -9.71 -40.50
CA ARG A 117 -5.48 -11.06 -40.15
C ARG A 117 -6.28 -11.62 -41.33
N SER A 118 -5.71 -12.57 -42.07
CA SER A 118 -6.34 -13.19 -43.25
C SER A 118 -6.71 -14.66 -42.98
N LEU A 119 -7.92 -15.07 -43.38
CA LEU A 119 -8.41 -16.45 -43.29
C LEU A 119 -8.25 -17.11 -44.67
N LYS A 120 -7.49 -18.21 -44.76
CA LYS A 120 -7.38 -19.02 -45.98
C LYS A 120 -8.08 -20.35 -45.77
N LEU A 121 -9.11 -20.62 -46.56
CA LEU A 121 -9.80 -21.92 -46.56
C LEU A 121 -8.97 -22.88 -47.41
N THR A 122 -8.58 -24.02 -46.85
CA THR A 122 -7.93 -25.10 -47.60
C THR A 122 -8.90 -26.27 -47.68
N ASP A 123 -9.33 -26.61 -48.90
CA ASP A 123 -10.02 -27.87 -49.18
C ASP A 123 -8.96 -28.97 -49.24
N SER A 124 -9.01 -29.92 -48.30
CA SER A 124 -8.25 -31.15 -48.42
C SER A 124 -8.87 -31.98 -49.56
N GLY A 125 -8.10 -32.20 -50.62
CA GLY A 125 -8.51 -32.94 -51.79
C GLY A 125 -8.91 -34.40 -51.52
N THR A 126 -9.85 -34.85 -52.35
CA THR A 126 -9.99 -36.19 -52.95
C THR A 126 -9.75 -37.40 -52.04
N ASP A 127 -10.82 -38.02 -51.57
CA ASP A 127 -11.06 -39.46 -51.81
C ASP A 127 -12.53 -39.87 -51.54
N GLY A 128 -13.13 -40.52 -52.55
CA GLY A 128 -14.19 -41.52 -52.47
C GLY A 128 -15.52 -41.20 -51.78
N ALA A 129 -16.54 -40.85 -52.58
CA ALA A 129 -17.94 -40.86 -52.16
C ALA A 129 -18.44 -42.30 -51.86
N SER A 130 -19.08 -42.50 -50.70
CA SER A 130 -20.07 -43.59 -50.50
C SER A 130 -21.15 -43.13 -49.49
N PRO A 131 -22.44 -43.40 -49.76
CA PRO A 131 -23.53 -42.85 -48.95
C PRO A 131 -23.82 -43.70 -47.71
N CYS A 132 -24.22 -43.01 -46.64
CA CYS A 132 -24.57 -43.57 -45.34
C CYS A 132 -25.70 -44.61 -45.44
N ASN A 133 -25.54 -45.74 -44.76
CA ASN A 133 -26.65 -46.59 -44.40
C ASN A 133 -26.61 -46.93 -42.90
N ASP A 134 -27.81 -46.96 -42.36
CA ASP A 134 -28.14 -46.86 -40.95
C ASP A 134 -28.01 -48.19 -40.19
N THR A 135 -28.00 -48.09 -38.87
CA THR A 135 -28.07 -49.17 -37.86
C THR A 135 -26.83 -50.04 -37.70
N ARG A 136 -26.26 -50.08 -36.46
CA ARG A 136 -26.14 -51.29 -35.60
C ARG A 136 -25.15 -51.16 -34.43
N TRP A 137 -25.54 -51.72 -33.27
CA TRP A 137 -24.71 -52.27 -32.17
C TRP A 137 -23.87 -51.25 -31.36
N VAL A 138 -24.22 -50.86 -30.11
CA VAL A 138 -24.31 -51.64 -28.85
C VAL A 138 -23.31 -52.80 -28.76
N GLN A 139 -22.55 -52.83 -27.66
CA GLN A 139 -21.61 -53.87 -27.20
C GLN A 139 -20.15 -53.75 -27.66
N LYS A 140 -19.31 -53.17 -26.78
CA LYS A 140 -18.29 -53.97 -26.07
C LYS A 140 -17.61 -53.14 -24.98
N TRP A 141 -18.09 -53.33 -23.76
CA TRP A 141 -17.22 -53.44 -22.59
C TRP A 141 -16.41 -54.75 -22.71
N GLN A 142 -15.27 -54.78 -22.01
CA GLN A 142 -14.41 -55.94 -21.68
C GLN A 142 -13.23 -56.24 -22.63
N SER A 143 -12.04 -55.77 -22.25
CA SER A 143 -10.95 -56.58 -21.65
C SER A 143 -9.85 -55.62 -21.14
N TRP A 144 -9.51 -55.57 -19.83
CA TRP A 144 -8.62 -56.49 -19.07
C TRP A 144 -7.25 -56.64 -19.76
N GLN A 145 -6.07 -56.42 -19.18
CA GLN A 145 -5.54 -56.49 -17.80
C GLN A 145 -4.15 -55.79 -17.79
N SER A 146 -3.83 -54.91 -16.85
CA SER A 146 -2.96 -55.11 -15.66
C SER A 146 -1.60 -55.82 -15.86
N SER A 147 -0.51 -55.09 -15.56
CA SER A 147 0.71 -55.61 -14.91
C SER A 147 1.44 -54.46 -14.16
N ARG A 148 1.27 -54.41 -12.84
CA ARG A 148 2.24 -53.88 -11.84
C ARG A 148 3.17 -55.08 -11.45
N PRO A 149 4.32 -54.99 -10.70
CA PRO A 149 4.61 -53.99 -9.65
C PRO A 149 6.09 -53.65 -9.23
N LEU A 150 6.21 -52.49 -8.54
CA LEU A 150 6.90 -52.19 -7.25
C LEU A 150 8.44 -52.05 -7.05
N ARG A 151 8.72 -51.00 -6.22
CA ARG A 151 9.90 -50.61 -5.39
C ARG A 151 10.98 -49.77 -6.11
N ARG A 152 11.50 -48.65 -5.58
CA ARG A 152 11.60 -48.12 -4.20
C ARG A 152 11.82 -46.59 -4.19
N THR A 153 11.58 -46.04 -3.01
CA THR A 153 11.62 -44.66 -2.47
C THR A 153 12.98 -43.98 -2.31
N SER A 154 13.02 -42.63 -2.43
CA SER A 154 13.65 -41.66 -1.49
C SER A 154 13.17 -40.22 -1.88
N LEU A 155 12.40 -39.49 -1.05
CA LEU A 155 12.77 -38.55 0.05
C LEU A 155 13.53 -37.30 -0.47
N SER A 156 12.93 -36.09 -0.57
CA SER A 156 12.37 -35.13 0.42
C SER A 156 13.40 -34.13 0.98
N LEU A 157 13.13 -32.83 0.84
CA LEU A 157 13.27 -31.72 1.83
C LEU A 157 13.14 -30.36 1.08
N GLY A 158 12.43 -29.34 1.55
CA GLY A 158 11.82 -29.15 2.87
C GLY A 158 10.68 -28.12 2.88
N TYR A 159 9.67 -28.48 3.68
CA TYR A 159 8.60 -27.64 4.23
C TYR A 159 9.15 -26.82 5.39
N GLY A 160 8.63 -25.61 5.59
CA GLY A 160 8.86 -24.82 6.78
C GLY A 160 7.80 -23.76 7.00
N PHE A 161 6.57 -24.15 7.31
CA PHE A 161 5.64 -23.32 8.10
C PHE A 161 4.60 -24.27 8.74
N TRP A 162 4.56 -24.29 10.08
CA TRP A 162 3.49 -24.67 11.02
C TRP A 162 4.09 -25.34 12.27
N HIS A 163 4.26 -24.55 13.34
CA HIS A 163 3.91 -24.97 14.71
C HIS A 163 3.70 -23.71 15.56
N ALA A 164 2.43 -23.32 15.71
CA ALA A 164 1.97 -22.59 16.89
C ALA A 164 1.44 -23.65 17.86
N THR A 165 2.16 -23.88 18.96
CA THR A 165 1.62 -24.61 20.12
C THR A 165 1.22 -23.58 21.17
N GLY A 166 -0.07 -23.55 21.46
CA GLY A 166 -0.67 -22.65 22.44
C GLY A 166 -0.31 -23.01 23.89
N ARG A 167 -0.46 -22.01 24.76
CA ARG A 167 -0.78 -22.21 26.18
C ARG A 167 -2.18 -21.67 26.43
N HIS A 168 -3.11 -22.59 26.73
CA HIS A 168 -4.44 -22.29 27.20
C HIS A 168 -4.42 -21.78 28.65
N SER A 169 -5.22 -20.76 28.94
CA SER A 169 -5.94 -20.63 30.21
C SER A 169 -7.44 -20.66 29.94
N SER A 170 -8.19 -21.22 30.88
CA SER A 170 -9.40 -22.00 30.66
C SER A 170 -10.74 -21.24 30.78
N ARG A 171 -11.77 -21.82 30.14
CA ARG A 171 -13.25 -21.70 30.33
C ARG A 171 -13.91 -20.57 29.51
N ARG A 172 -14.95 -20.80 28.69
CA ARG A 172 -15.96 -21.86 28.63
C ARG A 172 -16.57 -21.94 27.20
N LEU A 173 -16.93 -23.14 26.77
CA LEU A 173 -17.59 -23.45 25.50
C LEU A 173 -18.86 -22.63 25.25
N LEU A 174 -18.87 -21.89 24.14
CA LEU A 174 -19.97 -21.92 23.18
C LEU A 174 -19.34 -22.28 21.83
N ARG A 175 -19.64 -23.49 21.34
CA ARG A 175 -19.32 -23.91 19.97
C ARG A 175 -20.04 -22.93 19.03
N ALA A 176 -19.31 -21.94 18.51
CA ALA A 176 -19.80 -21.14 17.40
C ALA A 176 -19.95 -22.09 16.19
N ILE A 177 -21.18 -22.27 15.74
CA ILE A 177 -21.46 -22.81 14.41
C ILE A 177 -20.60 -21.99 13.43
N PRO A 178 -19.77 -22.59 12.57
CA PRO A 178 -18.95 -21.82 11.64
C PRO A 178 -19.89 -21.06 10.70
N ARG A 179 -20.07 -19.76 10.97
CA ARG A 179 -21.00 -18.92 10.20
C ARG A 179 -20.34 -18.54 8.87
N HIS A 180 -21.10 -18.66 7.79
CA HIS A 180 -20.66 -18.21 6.47
C HIS A 180 -20.56 -16.68 6.43
N VAL A 181 -19.53 -16.14 5.79
CA VAL A 181 -19.29 -14.69 5.75
C VAL A 181 -20.49 -13.92 5.16
N ALA A 182 -21.17 -14.50 4.16
CA ALA A 182 -22.39 -13.93 3.59
C ALA A 182 -23.52 -13.76 4.64
N GLN A 183 -23.69 -14.73 5.54
CA GLN A 183 -24.69 -14.64 6.62
C GLN A 183 -24.26 -13.66 7.71
N ILE A 184 -22.95 -13.59 8.03
CA ILE A 184 -22.44 -12.63 9.03
C ILE A 184 -22.66 -11.19 8.55
N LEU A 185 -22.46 -10.95 7.26
CA LEU A 185 -22.74 -9.65 6.61
C LEU A 185 -24.21 -9.48 6.19
N GLN A 186 -25.11 -10.34 6.68
CA GLN A 186 -26.57 -10.22 6.54
C GLN A 186 -27.08 -10.24 5.08
N ALA A 187 -26.41 -10.95 4.18
CA ALA A 187 -26.85 -11.12 2.79
C ALA A 187 -28.20 -11.86 2.67
N ASP A 188 -28.53 -12.68 3.67
CA ASP A 188 -29.79 -13.43 3.75
C ASP A 188 -31.02 -12.53 3.78
N VAL A 189 -30.91 -11.32 4.34
CA VAL A 189 -31.98 -10.32 4.33
C VAL A 189 -32.29 -9.88 2.90
N LEU A 190 -31.26 -9.65 2.06
CA LEU A 190 -31.45 -9.26 0.65
C LEU A 190 -31.94 -10.44 -0.20
N TRP A 191 -31.49 -11.67 0.09
CA TRP A 191 -32.01 -12.88 -0.55
C TRP A 191 -33.50 -13.08 -0.26
N GLN A 192 -33.95 -12.82 0.97
CA GLN A 192 -35.37 -12.87 1.34
C GLN A 192 -36.21 -11.81 0.61
N MET A 193 -35.60 -10.68 0.24
CA MET A 193 -36.22 -9.65 -0.62
C MET A 193 -36.23 -10.03 -2.11
N GLY A 194 -35.67 -11.19 -2.47
CA GLY A 194 -35.64 -11.69 -3.86
C GLY A 194 -34.41 -11.24 -4.66
N HIS A 195 -33.44 -10.58 -4.03
CA HIS A 195 -32.20 -10.17 -4.69
C HIS A 195 -31.10 -11.21 -4.46
N THR A 196 -30.61 -11.86 -5.51
CA THR A 196 -29.58 -12.92 -5.43
C THR A 196 -28.43 -12.73 -6.42
N GLY A 197 -28.28 -11.53 -7.00
CA GLY A 197 -27.28 -11.24 -8.02
C GLY A 197 -27.75 -11.44 -9.47
N SER A 198 -29.03 -11.78 -9.68
CA SER A 198 -29.59 -12.01 -11.02
C SER A 198 -29.37 -10.81 -11.95
N GLY A 199 -28.96 -11.10 -13.20
CA GLY A 199 -28.73 -10.10 -14.23
C GLY A 199 -27.46 -9.26 -14.05
N VAL A 200 -26.57 -9.62 -13.11
CA VAL A 200 -25.24 -8.99 -12.94
C VAL A 200 -24.18 -9.93 -13.51
N LYS A 201 -23.28 -9.41 -14.33
CA LYS A 201 -22.11 -10.13 -14.85
C LYS A 201 -20.90 -9.86 -13.98
N VAL A 202 -20.32 -10.94 -13.46
CA VAL A 202 -19.13 -10.87 -12.60
C VAL A 202 -17.97 -11.59 -13.27
N ALA A 203 -16.85 -10.89 -13.39
CA ALA A 203 -15.61 -11.44 -13.87
C ALA A 203 -14.65 -11.78 -12.72
N VAL A 204 -14.07 -12.97 -12.77
CA VAL A 204 -13.01 -13.42 -11.85
C VAL A 204 -11.73 -13.64 -12.64
N PHE A 205 -10.72 -12.81 -12.37
CA PHE A 205 -9.39 -12.90 -12.97
C PHE A 205 -8.46 -13.62 -12.01
N ASP A 206 -8.22 -14.91 -12.25
CA ASP A 206 -7.52 -15.76 -11.27
C ASP A 206 -6.92 -17.03 -11.93
N THR A 207 -6.68 -18.08 -11.14
CA THR A 207 -6.21 -19.40 -11.59
C THR A 207 -7.28 -20.22 -12.31
N GLY A 208 -8.48 -19.69 -12.53
CA GLY A 208 -9.57 -20.38 -13.23
C GLY A 208 -10.65 -20.91 -12.28
N LEU A 209 -11.49 -21.82 -12.78
CA LEU A 209 -12.60 -22.40 -12.02
C LEU A 209 -12.78 -23.87 -12.41
N SER A 210 -12.86 -24.74 -11.40
CA SER A 210 -13.08 -26.17 -11.65
C SER A 210 -14.32 -26.44 -12.51
N GLU A 211 -14.17 -27.27 -13.55
CA GLU A 211 -15.20 -27.50 -14.56
C GLU A 211 -16.49 -28.12 -13.98
N LYS A 212 -16.34 -29.13 -13.10
CA LYS A 212 -17.44 -29.97 -12.60
C LYS A 212 -17.83 -29.66 -11.15
N HIS A 213 -17.52 -28.46 -10.67
CA HIS A 213 -17.72 -28.13 -9.27
C HIS A 213 -19.22 -27.91 -8.93
N PRO A 214 -19.80 -28.65 -7.96
CA PRO A 214 -21.25 -28.70 -7.73
C PRO A 214 -21.86 -27.41 -7.16
N HIS A 215 -21.03 -26.48 -6.71
CA HIS A 215 -21.48 -25.22 -6.11
C HIS A 215 -21.91 -24.15 -7.12
N PHE A 216 -21.58 -24.27 -8.40
CA PHE A 216 -21.79 -23.19 -9.38
C PHE A 216 -22.90 -23.54 -10.36
N LYS A 217 -23.88 -22.63 -10.52
CA LYS A 217 -25.03 -22.79 -11.42
C LYS A 217 -24.83 -22.12 -12.78
N ASN A 218 -24.35 -20.89 -12.74
CA ASN A 218 -24.49 -19.94 -13.84
C ASN A 218 -23.13 -19.46 -14.35
N VAL A 219 -22.25 -20.41 -14.64
CA VAL A 219 -20.98 -20.12 -15.31
C VAL A 219 -21.26 -19.95 -16.80
N LYS A 220 -21.23 -18.70 -17.28
CA LYS A 220 -21.47 -18.38 -18.69
C LYS A 220 -20.27 -18.69 -19.55
N GLU A 221 -19.08 -18.45 -19.02
CA GLU A 221 -17.86 -18.51 -19.81
C GLU A 221 -16.64 -18.84 -18.94
N ARG A 222 -15.75 -19.67 -19.49
CA ARG A 222 -14.39 -19.90 -19.00
C ARG A 222 -13.43 -19.67 -20.16
N THR A 223 -12.46 -18.80 -19.98
CA THR A 223 -11.41 -18.55 -20.98
C THR A 223 -10.04 -18.61 -20.33
N ASN A 224 -9.04 -18.97 -21.14
CA ASN A 224 -7.66 -19.01 -20.71
C ASN A 224 -6.81 -18.08 -21.58
N TRP A 225 -6.10 -17.18 -20.91
CA TRP A 225 -5.20 -16.18 -21.51
C TRP A 225 -3.73 -16.57 -21.36
N THR A 226 -3.45 -17.64 -20.64
CA THR A 226 -2.11 -18.19 -20.45
C THR A 226 -1.66 -19.06 -21.63
N ASN A 227 -0.39 -19.48 -21.60
CA ASN A 227 0.18 -20.41 -22.58
C ASN A 227 -0.18 -21.88 -22.34
N GLU A 228 -0.79 -22.24 -21.20
CA GLU A 228 -1.19 -23.61 -20.91
C GLU A 228 -2.46 -24.01 -21.69
N LYS A 229 -2.65 -25.30 -21.98
CA LYS A 229 -3.82 -25.78 -22.74
C LYS A 229 -4.93 -26.32 -21.83
N THR A 230 -5.31 -25.54 -20.81
CA THR A 230 -6.37 -25.92 -19.86
C THR A 230 -7.25 -24.73 -19.49
N LEU A 231 -8.53 -25.01 -19.26
CA LEU A 231 -9.51 -24.08 -18.66
C LEU A 231 -9.77 -24.38 -17.19
N ASP A 232 -9.32 -25.54 -16.72
CA ASP A 232 -9.55 -26.04 -15.37
C ASP A 232 -8.60 -25.35 -14.37
N ASP A 233 -9.04 -25.26 -13.12
CA ASP A 233 -8.24 -24.69 -12.04
C ASP A 233 -7.29 -25.76 -11.48
N GLY A 234 -5.97 -25.58 -11.65
CA GLY A 234 -4.98 -26.49 -11.09
C GLY A 234 -4.58 -26.18 -9.64
N LEU A 235 -4.93 -25.00 -9.13
CA LEU A 235 -4.45 -24.49 -7.83
C LEU A 235 -5.57 -24.40 -6.79
N GLY A 236 -6.79 -24.08 -7.21
CA GLY A 236 -7.97 -23.96 -6.36
C GLY A 236 -8.23 -22.56 -5.82
N HIS A 237 -7.32 -21.59 -6.05
CA HIS A 237 -7.50 -20.21 -5.58
C HIS A 237 -8.67 -19.54 -6.31
N GLY A 238 -8.70 -19.58 -7.65
CA GLY A 238 -9.80 -19.02 -8.42
C GLY A 238 -11.15 -19.68 -8.14
N THR A 239 -11.17 -20.99 -7.92
CA THR A 239 -12.38 -21.71 -7.50
C THR A 239 -12.88 -21.25 -6.13
N PHE A 240 -11.98 -21.00 -5.18
CA PHE A 240 -12.33 -20.44 -3.88
C PHE A 240 -12.89 -19.02 -4.01
N VAL A 241 -12.22 -18.14 -4.78
CA VAL A 241 -12.60 -16.75 -5.04
C VAL A 241 -13.98 -16.66 -5.68
N ALA A 242 -14.21 -17.41 -6.77
CA ALA A 242 -15.52 -17.50 -7.41
C ALA A 242 -16.57 -18.05 -6.43
N GLY A 243 -16.17 -18.97 -5.54
CA GLY A 243 -17.03 -19.55 -4.52
C GLY A 243 -17.57 -18.53 -3.53
N VAL A 244 -16.70 -17.65 -3.01
CA VAL A 244 -17.12 -16.56 -2.11
C VAL A 244 -18.14 -15.64 -2.79
N ILE A 245 -17.99 -15.40 -4.10
CA ILE A 245 -18.90 -14.53 -4.84
C ILE A 245 -20.25 -15.20 -5.11
N ALA A 246 -20.28 -16.40 -5.70
CA ALA A 246 -21.49 -16.95 -6.31
C ALA A 246 -21.71 -18.46 -6.11
N SER A 247 -21.05 -19.09 -5.13
CA SER A 247 -21.37 -20.48 -4.80
C SER A 247 -22.77 -20.62 -4.19
N MET A 248 -23.36 -21.79 -4.42
CA MET A 248 -24.58 -22.26 -3.79
C MET A 248 -24.26 -23.41 -2.82
N ARG A 249 -25.25 -23.76 -1.97
CA ARG A 249 -25.21 -24.92 -1.04
C ARG A 249 -24.26 -24.71 0.14
N GLU A 250 -23.34 -25.66 0.37
CA GLU A 250 -22.56 -25.82 1.60
C GLU A 250 -21.65 -24.63 1.93
N CYS A 251 -21.25 -23.83 0.94
CA CYS A 251 -20.34 -22.69 1.12
C CYS A 251 -20.93 -21.37 0.59
N GLN A 252 -22.24 -21.16 0.73
CA GLN A 252 -23.00 -20.10 0.07
C GLN A 252 -22.28 -18.74 -0.04
N GLY A 253 -22.10 -18.29 -1.29
CA GLY A 253 -21.57 -16.98 -1.63
C GLY A 253 -22.66 -15.90 -1.61
N PHE A 254 -22.27 -14.65 -1.88
CA PHE A 254 -23.16 -13.48 -1.81
C PHE A 254 -24.22 -13.42 -2.91
N ALA A 255 -23.86 -13.78 -4.14
CA ALA A 255 -24.64 -13.56 -5.36
C ALA A 255 -24.78 -14.85 -6.20
N PRO A 256 -25.50 -15.86 -5.71
CA PRO A 256 -25.55 -17.20 -6.32
C PRO A 256 -26.19 -17.27 -7.72
N ASP A 257 -27.05 -16.33 -8.11
CA ASP A 257 -27.68 -16.29 -9.43
C ASP A 257 -26.98 -15.33 -10.42
N SER A 258 -25.84 -14.76 -10.03
CA SER A 258 -25.03 -13.91 -10.92
C SER A 258 -24.43 -14.68 -12.10
N GLU A 259 -24.12 -13.97 -13.18
CA GLU A 259 -23.47 -14.54 -14.36
C GLU A 259 -21.95 -14.55 -14.16
N LEU A 260 -21.36 -15.74 -13.98
CA LEU A 260 -19.92 -15.88 -13.78
C LEU A 260 -19.17 -15.97 -15.11
N HIS A 261 -18.20 -15.07 -15.27
CA HIS A 261 -17.19 -15.07 -16.34
C HIS A 261 -15.82 -15.33 -15.71
N ILE A 262 -15.20 -16.45 -16.05
CA ILE A 262 -13.92 -16.85 -15.46
C ILE A 262 -12.80 -16.62 -16.45
N PHE A 263 -11.87 -15.76 -16.06
CA PHE A 263 -10.67 -15.41 -16.82
C PHE A 263 -9.46 -16.02 -16.15
N ARG A 264 -8.96 -17.12 -16.70
CA ARG A 264 -7.71 -17.71 -16.24
C ARG A 264 -6.54 -16.89 -16.79
N VAL A 265 -5.81 -16.25 -15.88
CA VAL A 265 -4.66 -15.38 -16.17
C VAL A 265 -3.39 -15.83 -15.45
N PHE A 266 -3.46 -16.90 -14.65
CA PHE A 266 -2.31 -17.54 -14.02
C PHE A 266 -2.12 -18.97 -14.51
N THR A 267 -0.87 -19.35 -14.70
CA THR A 267 -0.49 -20.75 -14.93
C THR A 267 -0.55 -21.55 -13.63
N ASN A 268 -0.43 -22.88 -13.72
CA ASN A 268 -0.35 -23.72 -12.52
C ASN A 268 0.96 -23.52 -11.75
N SER A 269 1.97 -22.92 -12.40
CA SER A 269 3.22 -22.48 -11.75
C SER A 269 3.11 -21.07 -11.16
N GLN A 270 1.91 -20.48 -11.08
CA GLN A 270 1.64 -19.12 -10.57
C GLN A 270 2.33 -18.00 -11.36
N VAL A 271 2.67 -18.25 -12.62
CA VAL A 271 3.22 -17.23 -13.52
C VAL A 271 2.07 -16.47 -14.19
N SER A 272 2.21 -15.15 -14.30
CA SER A 272 1.32 -14.29 -15.07
C SER A 272 2.10 -13.15 -15.74
N TYR A 273 1.54 -12.59 -16.81
CA TYR A 273 2.11 -11.46 -17.53
C TYR A 273 1.08 -10.35 -17.68
N THR A 274 1.52 -9.09 -17.59
CA THR A 274 0.67 -7.91 -17.84
C THR A 274 -0.10 -8.03 -19.16
N SER A 275 0.56 -8.50 -20.23
CA SER A 275 -0.08 -8.66 -21.55
C SER A 275 -1.35 -9.54 -21.52
N TRP A 276 -1.40 -10.56 -20.65
CA TRP A 276 -2.57 -11.42 -20.48
C TRP A 276 -3.72 -10.67 -19.80
N PHE A 277 -3.42 -9.83 -18.80
CA PHE A 277 -4.41 -8.95 -18.19
C PHE A 277 -4.97 -7.95 -19.18
N LEU A 278 -4.12 -7.28 -19.96
CA LEU A 278 -4.56 -6.28 -20.94
C LEU A 278 -5.53 -6.88 -21.96
N ASP A 279 -5.23 -8.06 -22.47
CA ASP A 279 -6.08 -8.77 -23.42
C ASP A 279 -7.39 -9.25 -22.78
N ALA A 280 -7.33 -9.77 -21.55
CA ALA A 280 -8.52 -10.18 -20.80
C ALA A 280 -9.41 -8.99 -20.40
N PHE A 281 -8.84 -7.84 -20.04
CA PHE A 281 -9.58 -6.59 -19.78
C PHE A 281 -10.29 -6.09 -21.03
N ASN A 282 -9.63 -6.09 -22.20
CA ASN A 282 -10.27 -5.75 -23.47
C ASN A 282 -11.50 -6.63 -23.73
N TYR A 283 -11.39 -7.92 -23.40
CA TYR A 283 -12.50 -8.86 -23.56
C TYR A 283 -13.61 -8.63 -22.53
N ALA A 284 -13.28 -8.29 -21.29
CA ALA A 284 -14.24 -7.92 -20.26
C ALA A 284 -15.05 -6.67 -20.65
N ILE A 285 -14.40 -5.65 -21.23
CA ILE A 285 -15.04 -4.46 -21.79
C ILE A 285 -16.01 -4.87 -22.91
N LEU A 286 -15.55 -5.70 -23.86
CA LEU A 286 -16.39 -6.19 -24.96
C LEU A 286 -17.64 -6.94 -24.46
N LYS A 287 -17.51 -7.71 -23.37
CA LYS A 287 -18.62 -8.45 -22.75
C LYS A 287 -19.53 -7.58 -21.89
N LYS A 288 -19.16 -6.32 -21.65
CA LYS A 288 -19.82 -5.39 -20.74
C LYS A 288 -19.98 -6.03 -19.36
N ILE A 289 -18.86 -6.44 -18.77
CA ILE A 289 -18.82 -6.95 -17.40
C ILE A 289 -19.19 -5.83 -16.43
N ASP A 290 -20.05 -6.11 -15.45
CA ASP A 290 -20.49 -5.13 -14.46
C ASP A 290 -19.53 -5.05 -13.26
N VAL A 291 -19.06 -6.20 -12.77
CA VAL A 291 -18.19 -6.30 -11.59
C VAL A 291 -16.98 -7.16 -11.92
N LEU A 292 -15.79 -6.70 -11.53
CA LEU A 292 -14.54 -7.43 -11.71
C LEU A 292 -13.85 -7.60 -10.35
N ASN A 293 -13.52 -8.85 -10.00
CA ASN A 293 -12.67 -9.14 -8.85
C ASN A 293 -11.24 -9.47 -9.30
N LEU A 294 -10.28 -8.75 -8.70
CA LEU A 294 -8.85 -8.96 -8.89
C LEU A 294 -8.19 -9.23 -7.54
N SER A 295 -8.13 -10.51 -7.16
CA SER A 295 -7.58 -10.99 -5.88
C SER A 295 -6.05 -11.02 -5.85
N ILE A 296 -5.40 -10.15 -6.61
CA ILE A 296 -3.96 -10.08 -6.82
C ILE A 296 -3.54 -8.61 -6.90
N GLY A 297 -2.23 -8.38 -6.78
CA GLY A 297 -1.60 -7.11 -7.10
C GLY A 297 -0.09 -7.20 -6.90
N GLY A 298 0.63 -6.17 -7.29
CA GLY A 298 2.06 -6.02 -7.02
C GLY A 298 2.42 -4.55 -6.76
N PRO A 299 3.65 -4.26 -6.33
CA PRO A 299 4.06 -2.89 -6.01
C PRO A 299 4.21 -1.98 -7.26
N ASP A 300 4.07 -2.53 -8.46
CA ASP A 300 4.36 -1.84 -9.72
C ASP A 300 3.17 -0.99 -10.22
N PHE A 301 3.02 0.20 -9.64
CA PHE A 301 2.14 1.25 -10.17
C PHE A 301 2.74 1.98 -11.39
N MET A 302 4.00 1.70 -11.76
CA MET A 302 4.68 2.28 -12.93
C MET A 302 4.43 1.50 -14.23
N ASP A 303 3.79 0.33 -14.18
CA ASP A 303 3.23 -0.34 -15.36
C ASP A 303 2.05 0.49 -15.92
N HIS A 304 2.39 1.62 -16.55
CA HIS A 304 1.42 2.56 -17.13
C HIS A 304 0.46 1.86 -18.09
N PRO A 305 0.88 0.93 -18.98
CA PRO A 305 -0.06 0.17 -19.79
C PRO A 305 -1.13 -0.57 -18.98
N PHE A 306 -0.77 -1.16 -17.83
CA PHE A 306 -1.72 -1.82 -16.93
C PHE A 306 -2.66 -0.81 -16.27
N VAL A 307 -2.12 0.27 -15.71
CA VAL A 307 -2.89 1.33 -15.04
C VAL A 307 -3.86 2.01 -16.01
N ASP A 308 -3.39 2.41 -17.20
CA ASP A 308 -4.21 3.01 -18.25
C ASP A 308 -5.37 2.09 -18.64
N LYS A 309 -5.13 0.77 -18.68
CA LYS A 309 -6.17 -0.21 -19.00
C LYS A 309 -7.17 -0.38 -17.86
N VAL A 310 -6.75 -0.26 -16.60
CA VAL A 310 -7.66 -0.22 -15.44
C VAL A 310 -8.56 1.02 -15.50
N TRP A 311 -8.02 2.18 -15.87
CA TRP A 311 -8.82 3.39 -16.10
C TRP A 311 -9.79 3.24 -17.26
N GLU A 312 -9.36 2.68 -18.39
CA GLU A 312 -10.25 2.40 -19.53
C GLU A 312 -11.37 1.42 -19.15
N LEU A 313 -11.06 0.38 -18.38
CA LEU A 313 -12.03 -0.60 -17.90
C LEU A 313 -13.09 0.06 -17.00
N THR A 314 -12.66 0.85 -16.00
CA THR A 314 -13.59 1.54 -15.10
C THR A 314 -14.39 2.61 -15.83
N ALA A 315 -13.80 3.32 -16.81
CA ALA A 315 -14.52 4.26 -17.69
C ALA A 315 -15.66 3.57 -18.46
N ASN A 316 -15.52 2.28 -18.78
CA ASN A 316 -16.58 1.44 -19.35
C ASN A 316 -17.57 0.89 -18.30
N LYS A 317 -17.71 1.57 -17.15
CA LYS A 317 -18.65 1.29 -16.06
C LYS A 317 -18.42 -0.02 -15.29
N ALA A 318 -17.32 -0.72 -15.53
CA ALA A 318 -16.98 -1.92 -14.76
C ALA A 318 -16.48 -1.56 -13.36
N ILE A 319 -17.12 -2.10 -12.33
CA ILE A 319 -16.76 -1.87 -10.92
C ILE A 319 -15.67 -2.86 -10.54
N MET A 320 -14.47 -2.36 -10.27
CA MET A 320 -13.33 -3.19 -9.87
C MET A 320 -13.15 -3.22 -8.36
N ALA A 321 -13.11 -4.43 -7.79
CA ALA A 321 -12.66 -4.69 -6.43
C ALA A 321 -11.32 -5.45 -6.47
N SER A 322 -10.34 -4.97 -5.71
CA SER A 322 -9.01 -5.56 -5.69
C SER A 322 -8.44 -5.66 -4.27
N ALA A 323 -7.65 -6.70 -4.05
CA ALA A 323 -6.98 -6.98 -2.78
C ALA A 323 -5.84 -6.00 -2.51
N ILE A 324 -5.77 -5.43 -1.31
CA ILE A 324 -4.80 -4.37 -1.00
C ILE A 324 -3.34 -4.86 -0.86
N GLY A 325 -3.12 -6.18 -0.75
CA GLY A 325 -1.79 -6.78 -0.52
C GLY A 325 -1.72 -7.54 0.80
N ASN A 326 -0.68 -8.38 0.96
CA ASN A 326 -0.49 -9.25 2.13
C ASN A 326 0.82 -8.95 2.89
N ASP A 327 1.40 -7.77 2.66
CA ASP A 327 2.72 -7.36 3.14
C ASP A 327 2.62 -6.50 4.42
N GLY A 328 1.47 -6.55 5.09
CA GLY A 328 1.31 -6.02 6.44
C GLY A 328 2.15 -6.79 7.47
N PRO A 329 2.43 -6.19 8.65
CA PRO A 329 1.81 -4.99 9.21
C PRO A 329 2.53 -3.68 8.89
N LEU A 330 3.48 -3.70 7.95
CA LEU A 330 4.21 -2.51 7.51
C LEU A 330 3.29 -1.52 6.79
N TYR A 331 3.63 -0.23 6.87
CA TYR A 331 2.93 0.87 6.21
C TYR A 331 3.57 1.13 4.84
N GLY A 332 2.79 1.63 3.88
CA GLY A 332 3.27 1.89 2.52
C GLY A 332 3.36 0.65 1.63
N THR A 333 2.77 -0.48 2.04
CA THR A 333 2.89 -1.78 1.36
C THR A 333 1.69 -2.12 0.47
N LEU A 334 1.05 -1.10 -0.09
CA LEU A 334 -0.15 -1.24 -0.91
C LEU A 334 0.19 -1.77 -2.30
N ASN A 335 -0.61 -2.71 -2.80
CA ASN A 335 -0.44 -3.26 -4.14
C ASN A 335 -1.34 -2.58 -5.19
N ASN A 336 -0.79 -2.39 -6.38
CA ASN A 336 -1.50 -2.00 -7.59
C ASN A 336 -2.32 -3.18 -8.15
N PRO A 337 -3.58 -2.98 -8.60
CA PRO A 337 -4.31 -1.72 -8.78
C PRO A 337 -5.25 -1.33 -7.61
N ALA A 338 -5.22 -2.05 -6.49
CA ALA A 338 -6.10 -1.76 -5.34
C ALA A 338 -5.85 -0.37 -4.73
N ASP A 339 -4.72 0.21 -5.05
CA ASP A 339 -4.18 1.47 -4.62
C ASP A 339 -4.75 2.67 -5.46
N GLN A 340 -5.26 2.42 -6.67
CA GLN A 340 -5.83 3.40 -7.60
C GLN A 340 -7.09 4.10 -7.06
N MET A 341 -7.36 5.33 -7.53
CA MET A 341 -8.53 6.13 -7.10
C MET A 341 -9.87 5.47 -7.44
N ASP A 342 -10.03 4.93 -8.65
CA ASP A 342 -11.30 4.36 -9.13
C ASP A 342 -11.54 2.92 -8.68
N VAL A 343 -10.50 2.24 -8.19
CA VAL A 343 -10.59 0.85 -7.72
C VAL A 343 -11.02 0.82 -6.25
N ILE A 344 -11.88 -0.14 -5.90
CA ILE A 344 -12.23 -0.43 -4.52
C ILE A 344 -11.14 -1.33 -3.93
N GLY A 345 -10.23 -0.74 -3.14
CA GLY A 345 -9.14 -1.42 -2.47
C GLY A 345 -9.60 -2.01 -1.15
N VAL A 346 -9.41 -3.32 -0.98
CA VAL A 346 -10.01 -4.10 0.11
C VAL A 346 -8.95 -4.67 1.04
N GLY A 347 -8.99 -4.26 2.31
CA GLY A 347 -8.17 -4.84 3.39
C GLY A 347 -8.88 -5.98 4.13
N GLY A 348 -8.11 -6.73 4.92
CA GLY A 348 -8.56 -7.94 5.63
C GLY A 348 -8.67 -7.76 7.15
N ILE A 349 -9.75 -8.26 7.74
CA ILE A 349 -9.93 -8.44 9.19
C ILE A 349 -10.16 -9.90 9.58
N ASP A 350 -9.96 -10.19 10.87
CA ASP A 350 -10.40 -11.45 11.48
C ASP A 350 -11.88 -11.41 11.91
N PHE A 351 -12.38 -12.50 12.51
CA PHE A 351 -13.78 -12.60 12.94
C PHE A 351 -14.06 -11.85 14.25
N GLU A 352 -13.01 -11.41 14.92
CA GLU A 352 -13.00 -10.58 16.13
C GLU A 352 -12.97 -9.08 15.80
N ASP A 353 -13.01 -8.72 14.51
CA ASP A 353 -12.96 -7.35 13.99
C ASP A 353 -11.61 -6.63 14.23
N ASN A 354 -10.50 -7.39 14.35
CA ASN A 354 -9.15 -6.84 14.33
C ASN A 354 -8.59 -6.81 12.90
N ILE A 355 -7.76 -5.82 12.58
CA ILE A 355 -6.98 -5.80 11.34
C ILE A 355 -6.10 -7.04 11.27
N ALA A 356 -6.25 -7.82 10.20
CA ALA A 356 -5.44 -9.01 10.00
C ALA A 356 -3.98 -8.60 9.83
N ARG A 357 -3.05 -9.29 10.51
CA ARG A 357 -1.63 -8.90 10.54
C ARG A 357 -1.02 -8.78 9.14
N PHE A 358 -1.42 -9.65 8.22
CA PHE A 358 -0.96 -9.64 6.83
C PHE A 358 -1.57 -8.51 5.99
N SER A 359 -2.68 -7.89 6.40
CA SER A 359 -3.32 -6.86 5.55
C SER A 359 -2.38 -5.68 5.36
N SER A 360 -2.01 -5.40 4.11
CA SER A 360 -1.22 -4.21 3.77
C SER A 360 -1.91 -2.93 4.23
N ARG A 361 -1.11 -1.92 4.52
CA ARG A 361 -1.54 -0.65 5.12
C ARG A 361 -1.04 0.50 4.28
N GLY A 362 -1.85 1.54 4.17
CA GLY A 362 -1.46 2.77 3.50
C GLY A 362 -0.42 3.54 4.30
N MET A 363 -0.10 4.76 3.92
CA MET A 363 -0.58 5.53 2.77
C MET A 363 -0.11 5.00 1.41
N THR A 364 -0.69 5.50 0.32
CA THR A 364 -0.13 5.27 -1.03
C THR A 364 1.23 5.97 -1.15
N THR A 365 2.24 5.25 -1.59
CA THR A 365 3.62 5.77 -1.73
C THR A 365 3.82 6.53 -3.03
N TRP A 366 3.01 6.23 -4.05
CA TRP A 366 2.60 7.07 -5.19
C TRP A 366 2.94 8.56 -5.22
N GLU A 367 2.30 9.24 -4.28
CA GLU A 367 2.15 10.67 -4.27
C GLU A 367 3.20 11.34 -3.38
N LEU A 368 4.12 10.56 -2.81
CA LEU A 368 5.27 11.06 -2.07
C LEU A 368 6.31 11.64 -3.06
N PRO A 369 6.96 12.78 -2.76
CA PRO A 369 6.91 13.54 -1.50
C PRO A 369 5.85 14.65 -1.46
N GLY A 370 4.89 14.70 -2.39
CA GLY A 370 3.88 15.77 -2.51
C GLY A 370 2.84 15.84 -1.39
N GLY A 371 3.03 15.10 -0.30
CA GLY A 371 2.15 15.01 0.87
C GLY A 371 2.38 13.71 1.64
N TYR A 372 1.37 13.27 2.40
CA TYR A 372 1.40 12.04 3.20
C TYR A 372 0.68 10.88 2.48
N GLY A 373 0.70 10.84 1.15
CA GLY A 373 -0.04 9.85 0.36
C GLY A 373 -1.58 9.91 0.52
N ARG A 374 -2.30 9.06 -0.21
CA ARG A 374 -3.76 8.94 -0.16
C ARG A 374 -4.21 7.82 0.76
N VAL A 375 -5.43 7.96 1.27
CA VAL A 375 -6.07 6.97 2.16
C VAL A 375 -6.41 5.71 1.38
N LYS A 376 -5.78 4.61 1.78
CA LYS A 376 -6.06 3.23 1.35
C LYS A 376 -5.74 2.27 2.51
N PRO A 377 -6.42 1.11 2.64
CA PRO A 377 -7.52 0.62 1.80
C PRO A 377 -8.76 1.52 1.85
N ASP A 378 -9.73 1.33 0.96
CA ASP A 378 -10.99 2.10 1.02
C ASP A 378 -11.89 1.58 2.15
N ILE A 379 -11.99 0.25 2.27
CA ILE A 379 -12.76 -0.46 3.29
C ILE A 379 -12.05 -1.76 3.68
N VAL A 380 -12.47 -2.35 4.80
CA VAL A 380 -12.02 -3.67 5.23
C VAL A 380 -13.17 -4.65 5.37
N THR A 381 -12.88 -5.95 5.22
CA THR A 381 -13.85 -7.02 5.46
C THR A 381 -13.14 -8.31 5.86
N TYR A 382 -13.91 -9.35 6.20
CA TYR A 382 -13.38 -10.63 6.64
C TYR A 382 -12.41 -11.21 5.60
N GLY A 383 -11.16 -11.36 6.01
CA GLY A 383 -10.07 -11.90 5.20
C GLY A 383 -9.29 -13.00 5.90
N SER A 384 -9.51 -13.25 7.20
CA SER A 384 -8.87 -14.34 7.94
C SER A 384 -9.85 -15.49 8.19
N GLY A 385 -9.47 -16.72 7.82
CA GLY A 385 -10.25 -17.91 8.13
C GLY A 385 -11.59 -18.01 7.39
N VAL A 386 -11.73 -17.35 6.24
CA VAL A 386 -12.99 -17.36 5.48
C VAL A 386 -13.18 -18.72 4.80
N ARG A 387 -14.39 -19.26 4.91
CA ARG A 387 -14.79 -20.51 4.22
C ARG A 387 -15.33 -20.20 2.83
N GLY A 388 -14.78 -20.86 1.82
CA GLY A 388 -15.19 -20.81 0.41
C GLY A 388 -15.10 -22.18 -0.24
N SER A 389 -15.42 -22.28 -1.53
CA SER A 389 -15.40 -23.56 -2.28
C SER A 389 -14.00 -24.19 -2.31
N GLY A 390 -13.92 -25.50 -2.09
CA GLY A 390 -12.72 -26.28 -2.35
C GLY A 390 -12.46 -26.46 -3.85
N LEU A 391 -11.35 -27.11 -4.21
CA LEU A 391 -10.99 -27.30 -5.62
C LEU A 391 -11.95 -28.25 -6.36
N LYS A 392 -12.40 -29.33 -5.72
CA LYS A 392 -13.29 -30.34 -6.33
C LYS A 392 -14.69 -30.33 -5.71
N GLU A 393 -14.75 -30.34 -4.38
CA GLU A 393 -15.98 -30.35 -3.59
C GLU A 393 -15.74 -29.81 -2.18
N GLY A 394 -16.82 -29.57 -1.44
CA GLY A 394 -16.80 -29.11 -0.05
C GLY A 394 -16.28 -27.67 0.12
N CYS A 395 -16.08 -27.25 1.38
CA CYS A 395 -15.50 -25.95 1.71
C CYS A 395 -14.06 -26.06 2.18
N ARG A 396 -13.24 -25.08 1.80
CA ARG A 396 -11.91 -24.84 2.35
C ARG A 396 -11.90 -23.50 3.09
N SER A 397 -11.02 -23.35 4.08
CA SER A 397 -10.74 -22.07 4.73
C SER A 397 -9.43 -21.50 4.20
N LEU A 398 -9.42 -20.21 3.83
CA LEU A 398 -8.21 -19.47 3.45
C LEU A 398 -8.13 -18.14 4.19
N SER A 399 -6.93 -17.57 4.23
CA SER A 399 -6.66 -16.24 4.76
C SER A 399 -5.86 -15.43 3.74
N GLY A 400 -6.19 -14.15 3.61
CA GLY A 400 -5.50 -13.19 2.72
C GLY A 400 -6.41 -12.02 2.33
N THR A 401 -5.85 -10.92 1.85
CA THR A 401 -6.66 -9.86 1.23
C THR A 401 -7.22 -10.31 -0.11
N SER A 402 -6.58 -11.29 -0.76
CA SER A 402 -7.11 -12.06 -1.90
C SER A 402 -8.44 -12.78 -1.60
N VAL A 403 -8.73 -13.01 -0.31
CA VAL A 403 -9.97 -13.57 0.22
C VAL A 403 -10.97 -12.48 0.61
N ALA A 404 -10.50 -11.34 1.11
CA ALA A 404 -11.35 -10.19 1.44
C ALA A 404 -11.93 -9.50 0.19
N SER A 405 -11.15 -9.35 -0.88
CA SER A 405 -11.59 -8.78 -2.16
C SER A 405 -12.88 -9.42 -2.72
N PRO A 406 -12.98 -10.76 -2.85
CA PRO A 406 -14.19 -11.39 -3.37
C PRO A 406 -15.39 -11.31 -2.43
N VAL A 407 -15.19 -11.09 -1.12
CA VAL A 407 -16.29 -10.76 -0.21
C VAL A 407 -16.93 -9.44 -0.63
N VAL A 408 -16.11 -8.41 -0.91
CA VAL A 408 -16.61 -7.13 -1.42
C VAL A 408 -17.17 -7.26 -2.84
N ALA A 409 -16.50 -7.97 -3.75
CA ALA A 409 -17.01 -8.17 -5.10
C ALA A 409 -18.37 -8.90 -5.11
N GLY A 410 -18.54 -9.90 -4.24
CA GLY A 410 -19.81 -10.59 -4.03
C GLY A 410 -20.89 -9.66 -3.47
N ALA A 411 -20.55 -8.86 -2.45
CA ALA A 411 -21.45 -7.85 -1.89
C ALA A 411 -21.86 -6.79 -2.94
N VAL A 412 -20.93 -6.27 -3.72
CA VAL A 412 -21.17 -5.33 -4.83
C VAL A 412 -22.08 -5.95 -5.89
N THR A 413 -21.85 -7.22 -6.23
CA THR A 413 -22.71 -7.95 -7.18
C THR A 413 -24.13 -8.06 -6.65
N LEU A 414 -24.29 -8.42 -5.37
CA LEU A 414 -25.59 -8.50 -4.73
C LEU A 414 -26.29 -7.13 -4.72
N LEU A 415 -25.58 -6.08 -4.29
CA LEU A 415 -26.09 -4.69 -4.26
C LEU A 415 -26.48 -4.18 -5.65
N ALA A 416 -25.67 -4.43 -6.66
CA ALA A 416 -25.97 -4.05 -8.04
C ALA A 416 -27.27 -4.68 -8.54
N SER A 417 -27.62 -5.90 -8.09
CA SER A 417 -28.89 -6.55 -8.42
C SER A 417 -30.12 -5.96 -7.71
N THR A 418 -29.91 -5.12 -6.70
CA THR A 418 -31.02 -4.49 -5.96
C THR A 418 -31.56 -3.22 -6.61
N VAL A 419 -30.73 -2.54 -7.40
CA VAL A 419 -31.08 -1.23 -7.96
C VAL A 419 -31.85 -1.42 -9.27
N LEU A 420 -33.07 -0.86 -9.33
CA LEU A 420 -33.93 -0.93 -10.52
C LEU A 420 -33.34 -0.16 -11.71
N ASN A 421 -32.82 1.05 -11.46
CA ASN A 421 -32.14 1.83 -12.50
C ASN A 421 -30.63 1.55 -12.48
N ARG A 422 -30.21 0.57 -13.29
CA ARG A 422 -28.82 0.14 -13.40
C ARG A 422 -27.87 1.23 -13.89
N GLU A 423 -28.36 2.25 -14.59
CA GLU A 423 -27.52 3.36 -15.08
C GLU A 423 -26.95 4.22 -13.94
N LEU A 424 -27.60 4.24 -12.78
CA LEU A 424 -27.11 4.93 -11.59
C LEU A 424 -25.97 4.19 -10.89
N VAL A 425 -25.78 2.90 -11.20
CA VAL A 425 -24.73 2.06 -10.60
C VAL A 425 -23.49 2.12 -11.49
N ASN A 426 -22.49 2.83 -11.00
CA ASN A 426 -21.20 3.03 -11.64
C ASN A 426 -20.07 2.91 -10.60
N PRO A 427 -18.78 2.88 -11.00
CA PRO A 427 -17.65 2.73 -10.07
C PRO A 427 -17.65 3.75 -8.92
N ALA A 428 -17.88 5.04 -9.20
CA ALA A 428 -17.92 6.06 -8.15
C ALA A 428 -19.10 5.89 -7.19
N SER A 429 -20.34 5.76 -7.69
CA SER A 429 -21.55 5.63 -6.85
C SER A 429 -21.51 4.40 -5.94
N MET A 430 -21.03 3.26 -6.45
CA MET A 430 -20.84 2.06 -5.64
C MET A 430 -19.78 2.29 -4.56
N LYS A 431 -18.62 2.85 -4.94
CA LYS A 431 -17.55 3.18 -3.99
C LYS A 431 -18.01 4.17 -2.92
N GLN A 432 -18.78 5.20 -3.29
CA GLN A 432 -19.40 6.16 -2.39
C GLN A 432 -20.34 5.50 -1.39
N ALA A 433 -21.21 4.59 -1.85
CA ALA A 433 -22.14 3.88 -0.98
C ALA A 433 -21.41 2.99 0.03
N LEU A 434 -20.39 2.25 -0.40
CA LEU A 434 -19.60 1.37 0.48
C LEU A 434 -18.80 2.17 1.52
N ILE A 435 -18.17 3.26 1.11
CA ILE A 435 -17.38 4.12 2.00
C ILE A 435 -18.28 4.81 3.03
N ALA A 436 -19.42 5.36 2.60
CA ALA A 436 -20.33 6.06 3.51
C ALA A 436 -21.11 5.11 4.44
N SER A 437 -21.29 3.85 4.05
CA SER A 437 -21.96 2.85 4.89
C SER A 437 -21.05 2.19 5.92
N ALA A 438 -19.73 2.21 5.66
CA ALA A 438 -18.74 1.47 6.43
C ALA A 438 -18.78 1.80 7.93
N ARG A 439 -18.60 0.76 8.74
CA ARG A 439 -18.56 0.86 10.20
C ARG A 439 -17.11 0.91 10.67
N ARG A 440 -16.71 2.04 11.25
CA ARG A 440 -15.37 2.19 11.83
C ARG A 440 -15.09 1.19 12.94
N LEU A 441 -13.87 0.67 12.92
CA LEU A 441 -13.26 -0.14 13.95
C LEU A 441 -12.62 0.78 15.01
N PRO A 442 -12.86 0.54 16.31
CA PRO A 442 -12.29 1.36 17.36
C PRO A 442 -10.76 1.14 17.47
N GLY A 443 -10.01 2.21 17.72
CA GLY A 443 -8.56 2.12 17.98
C GLY A 443 -7.68 1.89 16.75
N VAL A 444 -8.25 1.90 15.54
CA VAL A 444 -7.54 1.67 14.27
C VAL A 444 -7.52 2.95 13.44
N ASN A 445 -6.44 3.27 12.74
CA ASN A 445 -6.35 4.50 11.94
C ASN A 445 -6.85 4.32 10.48
N MET A 446 -7.12 5.43 9.79
CA MET A 446 -7.70 5.39 8.43
C MET A 446 -6.80 4.69 7.39
N PHE A 447 -5.48 4.63 7.58
CA PHE A 447 -4.56 3.95 6.67
C PHE A 447 -4.51 2.43 6.89
N GLU A 448 -5.11 1.94 7.97
CA GLU A 448 -5.27 0.51 8.25
C GLU A 448 -6.68 0.01 7.89
N GLN A 449 -7.71 0.79 8.24
CA GLN A 449 -9.12 0.38 8.05
C GLN A 449 -9.85 1.06 6.90
N GLY A 450 -9.28 2.10 6.30
CA GLY A 450 -10.00 3.00 5.40
C GLY A 450 -11.16 3.70 6.11
N HIS A 451 -12.36 3.54 5.56
CA HIS A 451 -13.61 4.01 6.15
C HIS A 451 -14.24 3.02 7.14
N GLY A 452 -13.65 1.82 7.26
CA GLY A 452 -14.04 0.80 8.22
C GLY A 452 -14.56 -0.47 7.55
N LYS A 453 -15.23 -1.28 8.36
CA LYS A 453 -15.77 -2.58 7.99
C LYS A 453 -17.00 -2.42 7.08
N LEU A 454 -17.07 -3.23 6.02
CA LEU A 454 -18.23 -3.32 5.13
C LEU A 454 -19.55 -3.52 5.90
N ASP A 455 -20.53 -2.65 5.63
CA ASP A 455 -21.92 -2.79 6.06
C ASP A 455 -22.83 -2.88 4.84
N LEU A 456 -23.30 -4.09 4.55
CA LEU A 456 -24.07 -4.43 3.36
C LEU A 456 -25.47 -3.78 3.37
N LEU A 457 -26.17 -3.81 4.50
CA LEU A 457 -27.54 -3.32 4.59
C LEU A 457 -27.58 -1.79 4.52
N ARG A 458 -26.62 -1.12 5.15
CA ARG A 458 -26.48 0.34 5.03
C ARG A 458 -26.12 0.75 3.60
N ALA A 459 -25.24 0.00 2.94
CA ALA A 459 -24.90 0.27 1.53
C ALA A 459 -26.13 0.13 0.62
N TYR A 460 -26.95 -0.90 0.84
CA TYR A 460 -28.22 -1.09 0.13
C TYR A 460 -29.17 0.11 0.31
N GLN A 461 -29.35 0.59 1.54
CA GLN A 461 -30.21 1.74 1.82
C GLN A 461 -29.72 3.02 1.15
N ILE A 462 -28.41 3.25 1.16
CA ILE A 462 -27.79 4.40 0.49
C ILE A 462 -28.01 4.29 -1.03
N LEU A 463 -27.74 3.13 -1.65
CA LEU A 463 -27.93 2.93 -3.08
C LEU A 463 -29.39 3.09 -3.52
N ASN A 464 -30.35 2.64 -2.72
CA ASN A 464 -31.78 2.76 -3.05
C ASN A 464 -32.28 4.22 -3.01
N SER A 465 -31.60 5.09 -2.26
CA SER A 465 -31.91 6.52 -2.16
C SER A 465 -30.85 7.41 -2.84
N TYR A 466 -29.93 6.80 -3.58
CA TYR A 466 -28.77 7.47 -4.13
C TYR A 466 -29.17 8.45 -5.22
N LYS A 467 -28.60 9.65 -5.12
CA LYS A 467 -28.67 10.68 -6.16
C LYS A 467 -27.26 10.92 -6.68
N PRO A 468 -27.04 10.96 -8.01
CA PRO A 468 -25.73 11.25 -8.58
C PRO A 468 -25.15 12.54 -7.98
N GLN A 469 -23.99 12.43 -7.33
CA GLN A 469 -23.34 13.55 -6.66
C GLN A 469 -21.82 13.35 -6.52
N ALA A 470 -21.11 14.44 -6.23
CA ALA A 470 -19.71 14.38 -5.85
C ALA A 470 -19.56 14.15 -4.33
N SER A 471 -18.50 13.45 -3.92
CA SER A 471 -18.15 13.25 -2.51
C SER A 471 -16.63 13.28 -2.30
N LEU A 472 -16.22 13.35 -1.05
CA LEU A 472 -14.81 13.42 -0.66
C LEU A 472 -14.41 12.24 0.24
N SER A 473 -13.20 11.74 0.04
CA SER A 473 -12.59 10.66 0.82
C SER A 473 -11.15 11.04 1.23
N PRO A 474 -10.88 11.33 2.51
CA PRO A 474 -11.81 11.39 3.63
C PRO A 474 -12.85 12.52 3.49
N SER A 475 -13.97 12.40 4.21
CA SER A 475 -15.07 13.37 4.12
C SER A 475 -14.88 14.62 4.97
N TYR A 476 -13.87 14.63 5.84
CA TYR A 476 -13.46 15.76 6.69
C TYR A 476 -12.00 15.59 7.12
N ILE A 477 -11.42 16.68 7.63
CA ILE A 477 -10.07 16.72 8.20
C ILE A 477 -10.19 17.19 9.66
N ASP A 478 -10.02 16.29 10.62
CA ASP A 478 -9.97 16.63 12.05
C ASP A 478 -8.64 16.19 12.66
N LEU A 479 -7.73 17.14 12.85
CA LEU A 479 -6.42 16.90 13.46
C LEU A 479 -6.49 16.70 14.99
N THR A 480 -7.70 16.66 15.57
CA THR A 480 -7.90 16.34 16.98
C THR A 480 -8.38 14.90 17.21
N GLU A 481 -8.71 14.15 16.15
CA GLU A 481 -9.24 12.79 16.24
C GLU A 481 -8.13 11.74 16.12
N CYS A 482 -7.51 11.36 17.24
CA CYS A 482 -6.59 10.22 17.28
C CYS A 482 -7.24 8.94 17.82
N PRO A 483 -6.90 7.75 17.30
CA PRO A 483 -5.88 7.48 16.28
C PRO A 483 -6.39 7.57 14.84
N TYR A 484 -7.68 7.83 14.60
CA TYR A 484 -8.27 7.71 13.27
C TYR A 484 -7.54 8.58 12.21
N MET A 485 -7.20 9.82 12.57
CA MET A 485 -6.51 10.80 11.72
C MET A 485 -4.98 10.79 11.82
N TRP A 486 -4.38 9.71 12.30
CA TRP A 486 -2.93 9.53 12.24
C TRP A 486 -2.43 9.56 10.78
N PRO A 487 -1.28 10.19 10.47
CA PRO A 487 -0.32 10.85 11.37
C PRO A 487 -0.62 12.33 11.67
N TYR A 488 -1.65 12.88 11.04
CA TYR A 488 -1.97 14.31 11.14
C TYR A 488 -2.45 14.72 12.53
N CYS A 489 -3.13 13.84 13.25
CA CYS A 489 -3.67 14.15 14.57
C CYS A 489 -2.62 14.09 15.70
N SER A 490 -1.47 13.44 15.46
CA SER A 490 -0.53 13.11 16.55
C SER A 490 0.35 14.27 17.00
N GLN A 491 0.24 15.46 16.40
CA GLN A 491 0.82 16.71 16.92
C GLN A 491 0.04 17.93 16.43
N PRO A 492 -0.08 18.97 17.26
CA PRO A 492 -0.62 20.25 16.83
C PRO A 492 0.31 20.98 15.86
N ILE A 493 -0.28 21.85 15.05
CA ILE A 493 0.44 22.73 14.12
C ILE A 493 0.77 24.08 14.80
N TYR A 494 1.74 24.80 14.24
CA TYR A 494 2.20 26.09 14.79
C TYR A 494 2.69 27.03 13.68
N TYR A 495 2.84 28.31 13.99
CA TYR A 495 3.32 29.30 13.02
C TYR A 495 4.82 29.12 12.71
N GLY A 496 5.16 29.13 11.42
CA GLY A 496 6.52 28.98 10.93
C GLY A 496 6.95 27.53 10.65
N GLY A 497 6.11 26.55 10.94
CA GLY A 497 6.32 25.15 10.54
C GLY A 497 5.88 24.88 9.10
N MET A 498 6.38 23.77 8.52
CA MET A 498 6.00 23.27 7.20
C MET A 498 4.49 22.99 7.13
N PRO A 499 3.82 23.32 6.01
CA PRO A 499 2.40 23.06 5.84
C PRO A 499 2.07 21.57 5.95
N THR A 500 1.02 21.23 6.71
CA THR A 500 0.49 19.87 6.74
C THR A 500 -0.38 19.64 5.51
N ILE A 501 0.00 18.69 4.65
CA ILE A 501 -0.71 18.39 3.40
C ILE A 501 -1.55 17.14 3.57
N VAL A 502 -2.87 17.27 3.39
CA VAL A 502 -3.81 16.13 3.41
C VAL A 502 -4.34 15.88 2.00
N ASN A 503 -4.11 14.69 1.46
CA ASN A 503 -4.61 14.29 0.14
C ASN A 503 -6.02 13.69 0.26
N VAL A 504 -6.97 14.31 -0.44
CA VAL A 504 -8.38 13.91 -0.49
C VAL A 504 -8.72 13.44 -1.91
N THR A 505 -9.39 12.31 -2.01
CA THR A 505 -9.93 11.81 -3.27
C THR A 505 -11.33 12.38 -3.49
N ILE A 506 -11.55 13.04 -4.62
CA ILE A 506 -12.86 13.45 -5.08
C ILE A 506 -13.47 12.29 -5.87
N LEU A 507 -14.64 11.81 -5.48
CA LEU A 507 -15.41 10.82 -6.23
C LEU A 507 -16.55 11.53 -6.95
N ASN A 508 -16.63 11.37 -8.27
CA ASN A 508 -17.67 11.92 -9.13
C ASN A 508 -18.67 10.84 -9.52
N GLY A 509 -19.78 10.73 -8.79
CA GLY A 509 -20.83 9.78 -9.10
C GLY A 509 -21.84 10.26 -10.16
N MET A 510 -21.62 11.43 -10.79
CA MET A 510 -22.52 12.04 -11.78
C MET A 510 -22.25 11.59 -13.22
N GLY A 511 -21.00 11.21 -13.55
CA GLY A 511 -20.62 10.75 -14.89
C GLY A 511 -19.13 10.41 -15.01
N VAL A 512 -18.74 9.77 -16.12
CA VAL A 512 -17.35 9.32 -16.42
C VAL A 512 -16.34 10.46 -16.55
N THR A 513 -16.79 11.72 -16.58
CA THR A 513 -15.88 12.87 -16.53
C THR A 513 -16.48 13.94 -15.64
N GLY A 514 -15.62 14.65 -14.91
CA GLY A 514 -15.99 15.83 -14.15
C GLY A 514 -14.98 16.94 -14.33
N ARG A 515 -15.38 18.16 -13.99
CA ARG A 515 -14.47 19.31 -13.87
C ARG A 515 -14.77 20.10 -12.61
N ILE A 516 -13.75 20.70 -12.05
CA ILE A 516 -13.93 21.68 -10.97
C ILE A 516 -14.23 23.03 -11.62
N VAL A 517 -15.43 23.58 -11.35
CA VAL A 517 -15.95 24.79 -12.03
C VAL A 517 -15.15 26.03 -11.66
N ASP A 518 -14.99 26.24 -10.36
CA ASP A 518 -14.30 27.38 -9.78
C ASP A 518 -13.20 26.91 -8.84
N LYS A 519 -12.22 27.79 -8.57
CA LYS A 519 -11.18 27.51 -7.59
C LYS A 519 -11.82 27.20 -6.22
N PRO A 520 -11.40 26.11 -5.53
CA PRO A 520 -11.84 25.80 -4.19
C PRO A 520 -11.72 27.01 -3.25
N ILE A 521 -12.76 27.22 -2.44
CA ILE A 521 -12.88 28.40 -1.59
C ILE A 521 -12.67 28.01 -0.12
N TRP A 522 -11.78 28.72 0.57
CA TRP A 522 -11.61 28.59 2.02
C TRP A 522 -12.59 29.49 2.76
N GLN A 523 -13.43 28.90 3.61
CA GLN A 523 -14.44 29.59 4.42
C GLN A 523 -14.19 29.34 5.92
N PRO A 524 -13.44 30.23 6.59
CA PRO A 524 -13.19 30.14 8.02
C PRO A 524 -14.43 30.54 8.85
N TYR A 525 -14.70 29.79 9.93
CA TYR A 525 -15.74 30.15 10.90
C TYR A 525 -15.18 31.11 11.95
N LEU A 526 -15.59 32.38 11.93
CA LEU A 526 -15.06 33.40 12.83
C LEU A 526 -15.33 33.11 14.32
N PRO A 527 -16.52 32.60 14.73
CA PRO A 527 -16.76 32.24 16.13
C PRO A 527 -15.90 31.07 16.64
N GLN A 528 -15.26 30.32 15.73
CA GLN A 528 -14.34 29.20 16.04
C GLN A 528 -12.91 29.48 15.58
N ASN A 529 -12.50 30.75 15.51
CA ASN A 529 -11.12 31.18 15.20
C ASN A 529 -10.58 30.62 13.86
N GLY A 530 -11.46 30.33 12.89
CA GLY A 530 -11.05 29.77 11.59
C GLY A 530 -10.08 30.66 10.83
N ASP A 531 -10.11 31.97 11.11
CA ASP A 531 -9.22 32.97 10.54
C ASP A 531 -7.77 32.86 11.03
N TYR A 532 -7.48 31.96 11.98
CA TYR A 532 -6.13 31.65 12.47
C TYR A 532 -5.43 30.57 11.62
N VAL A 533 -6.11 30.07 10.59
CA VAL A 533 -5.62 29.01 9.70
C VAL A 533 -5.57 29.55 8.27
N ASP A 534 -4.41 29.38 7.66
CA ASP A 534 -4.19 29.61 6.25
C ASP A 534 -4.27 28.27 5.50
N VAL A 535 -5.05 28.25 4.42
CA VAL A 535 -5.26 27.04 3.62
C VAL A 535 -4.89 27.33 2.16
N ALA A 536 -4.05 26.47 1.60
CA ALA A 536 -3.81 26.41 0.17
C ALA A 536 -4.37 25.10 -0.38
N VAL A 537 -4.84 25.12 -1.64
CA VAL A 537 -5.50 23.97 -2.25
C VAL A 537 -4.91 23.71 -3.63
N SER A 538 -4.44 22.50 -3.85
CA SER A 538 -4.05 21.96 -5.17
C SER A 538 -5.04 20.88 -5.58
N TYR A 539 -5.40 20.79 -6.85
CA TYR A 539 -6.46 19.89 -7.31
C TYR A 539 -6.36 19.52 -8.78
N SER A 540 -6.95 18.39 -9.16
CA SER A 540 -7.10 17.99 -10.56
C SER A 540 -8.18 18.83 -11.27
N PRO A 541 -7.88 19.55 -12.36
CA PRO A 541 -8.87 20.35 -13.07
C PRO A 541 -9.97 19.49 -13.71
N VAL A 542 -9.61 18.29 -14.14
CA VAL A 542 -10.49 17.28 -14.71
C VAL A 542 -10.48 16.04 -13.80
N LEU A 543 -11.66 15.51 -13.52
CA LEU A 543 -11.86 14.24 -12.84
C LEU A 543 -12.08 13.19 -13.94
N TRP A 544 -11.19 12.20 -14.02
CA TRP A 544 -11.28 11.14 -15.00
C TRP A 544 -10.57 9.86 -14.48
N PRO A 545 -11.17 8.67 -14.66
CA PRO A 545 -12.55 8.47 -15.11
C PRO A 545 -13.58 8.92 -14.06
N TRP A 546 -13.57 8.35 -12.86
CA TRP A 546 -14.62 8.66 -11.88
C TRP A 546 -14.11 9.47 -10.70
N ALA A 547 -12.81 9.72 -10.63
CA ALA A 547 -12.18 10.36 -9.50
C ALA A 547 -11.15 11.41 -9.90
N GLY A 548 -10.74 12.20 -8.92
CA GLY A 548 -9.58 13.09 -9.00
C GLY A 548 -9.07 13.41 -7.60
N TYR A 549 -8.11 14.33 -7.52
CA TYR A 549 -7.46 14.67 -6.25
C TYR A 549 -7.72 16.11 -5.82
N LEU A 550 -7.68 16.30 -4.50
CA LEU A 550 -7.72 17.56 -3.79
C LEU A 550 -6.68 17.49 -2.66
N ALA A 551 -5.56 18.18 -2.80
CA ALA A 551 -4.55 18.30 -1.76
C ALA A 551 -4.79 19.62 -0.99
N VAL A 552 -4.99 19.50 0.32
CA VAL A 552 -5.24 20.63 1.22
C VAL A 552 -4.01 20.86 2.08
N SER A 553 -3.31 21.97 1.84
CA SER A 553 -2.14 22.38 2.61
C SER A 553 -2.57 23.36 3.69
N ILE A 554 -2.30 23.01 4.95
CA ILE A 554 -2.77 23.74 6.12
C ILE A 554 -1.58 24.34 6.87
N SER A 555 -1.63 25.64 7.15
CA SER A 555 -0.64 26.35 7.97
C SER A 555 -1.34 27.32 8.94
N VAL A 556 -0.57 27.84 9.89
CA VAL A 556 -1.05 28.76 10.92
C VAL A 556 -0.81 30.19 10.48
N ALA A 557 -1.81 31.05 10.62
CA ALA A 557 -1.70 32.46 10.28
C ALA A 557 -0.76 33.19 11.27
N LYS A 558 -0.03 34.20 10.78
CA LYS A 558 0.94 34.97 11.59
C LYS A 558 0.39 35.55 12.90
N LYS A 559 -0.88 35.98 12.90
CA LYS A 559 -1.55 36.51 14.10
C LYS A 559 -1.78 35.48 15.22
N ALA A 560 -1.72 34.19 14.89
CA ALA A 560 -1.90 33.09 15.83
C ALA A 560 -0.57 32.48 16.30
N ALA A 561 0.57 33.15 16.06
CA ALA A 561 1.90 32.63 16.39
C ALA A 561 2.10 32.32 17.88
N SER A 562 1.47 33.09 18.77
CA SER A 562 1.51 32.90 20.23
C SER A 562 0.20 32.35 20.79
N TRP A 563 -0.71 31.89 19.93
CA TRP A 563 -2.04 31.44 20.33
C TRP A 563 -2.09 29.94 20.52
N GLU A 564 -2.95 29.49 21.44
CA GLU A 564 -3.24 28.08 21.67
C GLU A 564 -4.75 27.84 21.61
N GLY A 565 -5.16 26.81 20.88
CA GLY A 565 -6.55 26.41 20.84
C GLY A 565 -6.93 25.61 19.59
N ILE A 566 -8.23 25.55 19.33
CA ILE A 566 -8.80 24.85 18.18
C ILE A 566 -9.38 25.86 17.19
N ALA A 567 -8.99 25.74 15.93
CA ALA A 567 -9.51 26.55 14.84
C ALA A 567 -10.30 25.68 13.85
N GLN A 568 -11.39 26.23 13.30
CA GLN A 568 -12.28 25.50 12.39
C GLN A 568 -12.69 26.31 11.16
N GLY A 569 -12.82 25.63 10.03
CA GLY A 569 -13.35 26.18 8.80
C GLY A 569 -13.76 25.06 7.84
N HIS A 570 -14.04 25.41 6.59
CA HIS A 570 -14.23 24.39 5.56
C HIS A 570 -13.77 24.87 4.18
N VAL A 571 -13.38 23.91 3.35
CA VAL A 571 -13.09 24.13 1.92
C VAL A 571 -14.34 23.76 1.12
N MET A 572 -14.80 24.64 0.27
CA MET A 572 -15.94 24.41 -0.62
C MET A 572 -15.44 24.12 -2.05
N VAL A 573 -15.91 23.02 -2.63
CA VAL A 573 -15.56 22.58 -3.99
C VAL A 573 -16.83 22.31 -4.78
N THR A 574 -16.93 22.84 -5.99
CA THR A 574 -18.05 22.58 -6.90
C THR A 574 -17.56 21.77 -8.10
N VAL A 575 -18.13 20.57 -8.25
CA VAL A 575 -17.86 19.68 -9.38
C VAL A 575 -19.02 19.77 -10.36
N ALA A 576 -18.73 19.94 -11.64
CA ALA A 576 -19.68 19.81 -12.73
C ALA A 576 -19.35 18.57 -13.55
N SER A 577 -20.37 17.86 -14.02
CA SER A 577 -20.25 16.70 -14.89
C SER A 577 -21.27 16.80 -16.04
N PRO A 578 -20.89 16.42 -17.27
CA PRO A 578 -21.85 16.32 -18.37
C PRO A 578 -22.93 15.29 -18.04
N ALA A 579 -24.19 15.54 -18.42
CA ALA A 579 -25.22 14.53 -18.32
C ALA A 579 -24.95 13.38 -19.31
N GLU A 580 -25.03 12.13 -18.86
CA GLU A 580 -24.84 10.95 -19.72
C GLU A 580 -26.05 10.65 -20.63
N ASN A 581 -27.20 11.29 -20.39
CA ASN A 581 -28.44 11.08 -21.14
C ASN A 581 -28.91 12.42 -21.76
N ASP A 582 -29.62 12.38 -22.90
CA ASP A 582 -30.16 13.47 -23.76
C ASP A 582 -30.89 14.65 -23.06
N VAL A 583 -30.89 14.72 -21.73
CA VAL A 583 -31.25 15.89 -20.94
C VAL A 583 -30.16 16.95 -21.10
N SER A 584 -30.46 17.99 -21.86
CA SER A 584 -29.60 19.16 -22.01
C SER A 584 -29.35 19.86 -20.65
N GLY A 585 -28.22 19.58 -20.00
CA GLY A 585 -27.78 20.29 -18.79
C GLY A 585 -26.57 19.64 -18.10
N GLU A 586 -25.63 20.46 -17.62
CA GLU A 586 -24.54 19.99 -16.75
C GLU A 586 -25.07 19.74 -15.32
N MET A 587 -24.78 18.57 -14.75
CA MET A 587 -25.05 18.29 -13.34
C MET A 587 -23.97 18.92 -12.48
N THR A 588 -24.36 19.66 -11.46
CA THR A 588 -23.43 20.32 -10.53
C THR A 588 -23.64 19.82 -9.11
N SER A 589 -22.54 19.56 -8.40
CA SER A 589 -22.54 19.11 -7.02
C SER A 589 -21.50 19.90 -6.23
N THR A 590 -21.96 20.67 -5.24
CA THR A 590 -21.11 21.39 -4.30
C THR A 590 -20.91 20.58 -3.02
N VAL A 591 -19.65 20.29 -2.70
CA VAL A 591 -19.21 19.54 -1.52
C VAL A 591 -18.44 20.47 -0.59
N LYS A 592 -18.62 20.25 0.72
CA LYS A 592 -17.92 20.99 1.78
C LYS A 592 -17.01 20.03 2.52
N LEU A 593 -15.74 20.40 2.68
CA LEU A 593 -14.73 19.65 3.42
C LEU A 593 -14.42 20.39 4.72
N PRO A 594 -14.97 19.95 5.86
CA PRO A 594 -14.64 20.52 7.16
C PRO A 594 -13.17 20.31 7.51
N VAL A 595 -12.55 21.35 8.08
CA VAL A 595 -11.18 21.35 8.57
C VAL A 595 -11.17 21.83 10.02
N LYS A 596 -10.60 21.02 10.92
CA LYS A 596 -10.34 21.39 12.31
C LYS A 596 -8.94 21.02 12.70
N VAL A 597 -8.28 22.00 13.30
CA VAL A 597 -6.87 21.92 13.65
C VAL A 597 -6.65 22.37 15.08
N LYS A 598 -5.67 21.75 15.74
CA LYS A 598 -5.15 22.21 17.02
C LYS A 598 -3.90 23.04 16.76
N ILE A 599 -3.90 24.28 17.24
CA ILE A 599 -2.79 25.22 17.13
C ILE A 599 -2.13 25.35 18.50
N VAL A 600 -0.79 25.41 18.50
CA VAL A 600 0.02 25.74 19.67
C VAL A 600 0.97 26.90 19.35
N PRO A 601 1.48 27.60 20.39
CA PRO A 601 2.53 28.59 20.20
C PRO A 601 3.76 27.95 19.56
N THR A 602 4.46 28.73 18.73
CA THR A 602 5.68 28.29 18.04
C THR A 602 6.70 27.68 19.04
N PRO A 603 7.04 26.38 18.91
CA PRO A 603 7.94 25.69 19.83
C PRO A 603 9.37 26.27 19.80
N PRO A 604 10.20 26.04 20.82
CA PRO A 604 11.62 26.38 20.76
C PRO A 604 12.31 25.72 19.57
N ARG A 605 13.28 26.42 18.96
CA ARG A 605 14.05 25.93 17.80
C ARG A 605 14.71 24.57 18.06
N SER A 606 15.23 24.33 19.26
CA SER A 606 15.86 23.07 19.67
C SER A 606 14.92 21.86 19.70
N LYS A 607 13.60 22.06 19.60
CA LYS A 607 12.61 20.98 19.51
C LYS A 607 12.13 20.71 18.09
N ARG A 608 12.59 21.48 17.10
CA ARG A 608 12.13 21.40 15.70
C ARG A 608 13.16 20.68 14.86
N ILE A 609 12.77 19.51 14.35
CA ILE A 609 13.59 18.62 13.51
C ILE A 609 13.00 18.64 12.10
N LEU A 610 13.88 18.82 11.12
CA LEU A 610 13.52 18.74 9.71
C LEU A 610 14.05 17.42 9.14
N TRP A 611 13.18 16.60 8.57
CA TRP A 611 13.51 15.38 7.85
C TRP A 611 13.63 15.69 6.36
N ASP A 612 14.74 15.30 5.75
CA ASP A 612 14.95 15.42 4.31
C ASP A 612 14.32 14.25 3.55
N GLN A 613 13.16 14.47 2.92
CA GLN A 613 12.51 13.48 2.06
C GLN A 613 12.86 13.69 0.57
N TYR A 614 13.40 14.85 0.22
CA TYR A 614 13.68 15.20 -1.18
C TYR A 614 14.81 14.36 -1.75
N HIS A 615 15.71 13.82 -0.93
CA HIS A 615 16.85 13.02 -1.39
C HIS A 615 16.67 11.50 -1.25
N ASN A 616 15.54 11.03 -0.71
CA ASN A 616 15.15 9.63 -0.88
C ASN A 616 14.55 9.44 -2.28
N LEU A 617 14.96 8.37 -2.94
CA LEU A 617 14.39 7.92 -4.20
C LEU A 617 13.15 7.07 -3.91
N ARG A 618 12.28 7.07 -4.89
CA ARG A 618 10.99 6.40 -4.82
C ARG A 618 11.10 5.08 -5.56
N TYR A 619 10.27 4.10 -5.22
CA TYR A 619 10.30 2.76 -5.82
C TYR A 619 8.92 2.33 -6.37
N PRO A 620 8.85 1.57 -7.48
CA PRO A 620 9.92 1.34 -8.47
C PRO A 620 10.03 2.53 -9.43
N PRO A 621 11.26 2.92 -9.78
CA PRO A 621 11.55 3.06 -11.21
C PRO A 621 12.86 2.35 -11.64
N GLY A 622 13.74 1.98 -10.70
CA GLY A 622 15.02 1.30 -10.93
C GLY A 622 15.35 0.21 -9.88
N TYR A 623 16.47 -0.49 -10.02
CA TYR A 623 16.93 -1.42 -8.98
C TYR A 623 17.71 -0.60 -7.95
N PHE A 624 17.11 -0.40 -6.78
CA PHE A 624 17.89 -0.01 -5.62
C PHE A 624 17.75 -1.09 -4.53
N PRO A 625 18.90 -1.59 -4.02
CA PRO A 625 18.95 -2.72 -3.12
C PRO A 625 18.60 -2.31 -1.70
N ARG A 626 18.17 -3.27 -0.88
CA ARG A 626 17.97 -3.03 0.56
C ARG A 626 19.26 -2.67 1.30
N ASP A 627 19.09 -1.96 2.40
CA ASP A 627 20.13 -1.66 3.37
C ASP A 627 20.79 -2.92 3.91
N ASN A 628 19.97 -3.90 4.34
CA ASN A 628 20.47 -5.13 4.93
C ASN A 628 20.68 -6.24 3.90
N LEU A 629 21.95 -6.46 3.52
CA LEU A 629 22.35 -7.46 2.52
C LEU A 629 22.13 -8.92 2.93
N ARG A 630 21.76 -9.22 4.18
CA ARG A 630 21.35 -10.60 4.57
C ARG A 630 19.97 -10.97 4.02
N MET A 631 19.15 -9.99 3.65
CA MET A 631 17.79 -10.21 3.15
C MET A 631 17.80 -10.60 1.67
N LYS A 632 17.96 -11.89 1.38
CA LYS A 632 18.09 -12.40 -0.01
C LYS A 632 16.76 -12.64 -0.73
N ASN A 633 15.65 -12.72 0.00
CA ASN A 633 14.36 -13.13 -0.57
C ASN A 633 13.63 -12.00 -1.29
N ASP A 634 13.99 -10.75 -1.01
CA ASP A 634 13.40 -9.56 -1.61
C ASP A 634 14.51 -8.53 -1.79
N PRO A 635 15.10 -8.45 -2.99
CA PRO A 635 16.29 -7.64 -3.23
C PRO A 635 15.99 -6.15 -3.27
N LEU A 636 14.73 -5.75 -3.45
CA LEU A 636 14.33 -4.37 -3.68
C LEU A 636 13.83 -3.73 -2.38
N ASP A 637 14.19 -2.46 -2.17
CA ASP A 637 13.48 -1.67 -1.17
C ASP A 637 12.14 -1.20 -1.76
N TRP A 638 11.03 -1.71 -1.25
CA TRP A 638 9.71 -1.32 -1.77
C TRP A 638 9.05 -0.23 -0.93
N ASN A 639 9.67 0.16 0.18
CA ASN A 639 9.00 0.92 1.24
C ASN A 639 9.18 2.44 1.10
N GLY A 640 10.07 2.87 0.20
CA GLY A 640 10.20 4.24 -0.28
C GLY A 640 10.64 5.24 0.78
N ASP A 641 11.42 4.77 1.76
CA ASP A 641 12.20 5.54 2.74
C ASP A 641 11.51 6.81 3.20
N HIS A 642 10.33 6.61 3.80
CA HIS A 642 9.49 7.68 4.27
C HIS A 642 9.28 7.58 5.78
N ILE A 643 9.29 8.74 6.43
CA ILE A 643 9.08 8.90 7.87
C ILE A 643 7.76 8.32 8.43
N HIS A 644 6.81 7.94 7.57
CA HIS A 644 5.52 7.38 7.96
C HIS A 644 5.31 5.94 7.47
N THR A 645 6.27 5.37 6.74
CA THR A 645 6.26 3.99 6.25
C THR A 645 7.22 3.15 7.07
N ASN A 646 8.49 3.10 6.66
CA ASN A 646 9.54 2.28 7.26
C ASN A 646 10.23 2.98 8.45
N PHE A 647 10.23 4.31 8.52
CA PHE A 647 10.73 5.06 9.69
C PHE A 647 9.62 5.50 10.68
N ARG A 648 8.49 4.77 10.71
CA ARG A 648 7.31 5.15 11.48
C ARG A 648 7.53 5.09 12.98
N ASP A 649 8.18 4.06 13.52
CA ASP A 649 8.39 3.98 14.96
C ASP A 649 9.43 5.01 15.42
N MET A 650 10.43 5.33 14.58
CA MET A 650 11.34 6.47 14.81
C MET A 650 10.54 7.78 14.94
N TYR A 651 9.63 8.04 13.99
CA TYR A 651 8.76 9.22 14.04
C TYR A 651 7.91 9.27 15.32
N GLN A 652 7.33 8.15 15.74
CA GLN A 652 6.55 8.07 16.98
C GLN A 652 7.41 8.31 18.21
N HIS A 653 8.61 7.72 18.24
CA HIS A 653 9.59 7.89 19.31
C HIS A 653 9.96 9.37 19.48
N LEU A 654 10.38 10.04 18.41
CA LEU A 654 10.74 11.46 18.42
C LEU A 654 9.61 12.36 18.96
N ARG A 655 8.37 12.08 18.56
CA ARG A 655 7.22 12.86 19.03
C ARG A 655 6.84 12.55 20.47
N SER A 656 7.01 11.30 20.92
CA SER A 656 6.83 10.94 22.33
C SER A 656 7.81 11.67 23.25
N MET A 657 9.00 11.98 22.74
CA MET A 657 10.02 12.80 23.40
C MET A 657 9.75 14.32 23.34
N GLY A 658 8.71 14.74 22.62
CA GLY A 658 8.26 16.13 22.52
C GLY A 658 8.94 16.95 21.41
N TYR A 659 9.58 16.30 20.44
CA TYR A 659 10.08 16.96 19.23
C TYR A 659 8.97 17.17 18.19
N PHE A 660 9.08 18.23 17.41
CA PHE A 660 8.26 18.55 16.24
C PHE A 660 9.04 18.15 15.00
N VAL A 661 8.52 17.17 14.27
CA VAL A 661 9.20 16.59 13.10
C VAL A 661 8.43 16.96 11.85
N GLU A 662 9.14 17.58 10.91
CA GLU A 662 8.58 18.10 9.66
C GLU A 662 9.29 17.50 8.46
N VAL A 663 8.60 17.41 7.33
CA VAL A 663 9.07 16.72 6.13
C VAL A 663 9.41 17.76 5.05
N LEU A 664 10.68 17.80 4.65
CA LEU A 664 11.17 18.61 3.54
C LEU A 664 11.06 17.81 2.24
N GLY A 665 10.05 18.13 1.42
CA GLY A 665 9.83 17.53 0.10
C GLY A 665 10.40 18.33 -1.07
N ALA A 666 11.36 19.23 -0.83
CA ALA A 666 11.96 20.13 -1.81
C ALA A 666 13.48 20.25 -1.55
N PRO A 667 14.28 20.79 -2.49
CA PRO A 667 15.71 20.98 -2.26
C PRO A 667 16.03 21.75 -0.97
N ILE A 668 17.22 21.53 -0.40
CA ILE A 668 17.74 22.18 0.82
C ILE A 668 17.75 23.72 0.69
N THR A 669 17.78 24.24 -0.54
CA THR A 669 17.66 25.67 -0.82
C THR A 669 16.30 26.29 -0.47
N CYS A 670 15.27 25.48 -0.21
CA CYS A 670 13.88 25.92 -0.11
C CYS A 670 13.33 26.14 1.30
N PHE A 671 14.13 25.98 2.35
CA PHE A 671 13.69 26.23 3.73
C PHE A 671 14.53 27.29 4.45
N ASP A 672 13.94 27.88 5.49
CA ASP A 672 14.61 28.80 6.40
C ASP A 672 15.21 28.03 7.58
N ALA A 673 16.54 27.85 7.55
CA ALA A 673 17.28 27.14 8.59
C ALA A 673 17.22 27.80 9.97
N SER A 674 16.87 29.08 10.06
CA SER A 674 16.72 29.77 11.36
C SER A 674 15.55 29.23 12.18
N GLN A 675 14.58 28.56 11.54
CA GLN A 675 13.42 27.96 12.20
C GLN A 675 13.69 26.59 12.83
N TYR A 676 14.75 25.89 12.40
CA TYR A 676 15.00 24.49 12.76
C TYR A 676 16.29 24.33 13.55
N GLY A 677 16.28 23.41 14.52
CA GLY A 677 17.47 23.07 15.31
C GLY A 677 18.36 22.07 14.58
N THR A 678 17.76 21.02 14.03
CA THR A 678 18.48 19.90 13.41
C THR A 678 17.85 19.50 12.08
N LEU A 679 18.66 19.36 11.04
CA LEU A 679 18.35 18.67 9.80
C LEU A 679 18.77 17.20 9.92
N LEU A 680 17.84 16.28 9.69
CA LEU A 680 18.02 14.84 9.73
C LEU A 680 17.95 14.27 8.32
N MET A 681 19.04 13.65 7.88
CA MET A 681 19.18 12.99 6.59
C MET A 681 19.42 11.50 6.85
N VAL A 682 18.56 10.65 6.30
CA VAL A 682 18.61 9.21 6.53
C VAL A 682 18.42 8.52 5.20
N ASP A 683 19.34 7.61 4.90
CA ASP A 683 19.32 6.77 3.71
C ASP A 683 19.07 7.53 2.39
N SER A 684 19.89 8.55 2.15
CA SER A 684 19.79 9.38 0.95
C SER A 684 20.34 8.65 -0.27
N GLU A 685 19.53 8.46 -1.31
CA GLU A 685 19.92 7.79 -2.56
C GLU A 685 20.09 8.74 -3.76
N GLU A 686 19.74 10.02 -3.59
CA GLU A 686 19.80 11.05 -4.63
C GLU A 686 21.14 11.83 -4.65
N GLU A 687 21.42 12.48 -5.77
CA GLU A 687 22.51 13.47 -5.91
C GLU A 687 22.13 14.85 -5.33
N TYR A 688 23.10 15.74 -5.14
CA TYR A 688 22.86 17.10 -4.61
C TYR A 688 23.20 18.18 -5.64
N PHE A 689 22.42 19.27 -5.66
CA PHE A 689 22.78 20.44 -6.44
C PHE A 689 23.98 21.18 -5.79
N PRO A 690 24.91 21.75 -6.59
CA PRO A 690 26.01 22.54 -6.04
C PRO A 690 25.56 23.70 -5.14
N GLU A 691 24.41 24.30 -5.46
CA GLU A 691 23.78 25.36 -4.66
C GLU A 691 23.37 24.88 -3.27
N GLU A 692 22.93 23.63 -3.12
CA GLU A 692 22.56 23.05 -1.83
C GLU A 692 23.76 22.90 -0.91
N ILE A 693 24.91 22.48 -1.44
CA ILE A 693 26.16 22.36 -0.68
C ILE A 693 26.53 23.72 -0.09
N THR A 694 26.49 24.78 -0.91
CA THR A 694 26.82 26.14 -0.44
C THR A 694 25.82 26.68 0.57
N LYS A 695 24.52 26.36 0.40
CA LYS A 695 23.46 26.78 1.32
C LYS A 695 23.58 26.07 2.65
N LEU A 696 23.73 24.75 2.64
CA LEU A 696 23.85 23.93 3.85
C LEU A 696 25.06 24.36 4.68
N ARG A 697 26.20 24.61 4.03
CA ARG A 697 27.39 25.15 4.70
C ARG A 697 27.08 26.43 5.46
N ARG A 698 26.46 27.40 4.79
CA ARG A 698 26.08 28.68 5.40
C ARG A 698 25.10 28.50 6.56
N ASP A 699 24.13 27.60 6.42
CA ASP A 699 23.12 27.37 7.44
C ASP A 699 23.70 26.72 8.69
N ILE A 700 24.64 25.78 8.52
CA ILE A 700 25.34 25.14 9.64
C ILE A 700 26.24 26.14 10.34
N ASP A 701 26.95 27.00 9.60
CA ASP A 701 27.72 28.11 10.19
C ASP A 701 26.83 29.09 10.99
N ASN A 702 25.56 29.21 10.61
CA ASN A 702 24.55 30.00 11.34
C ASN A 702 23.79 29.21 12.42
N GLY A 703 24.31 28.05 12.82
CA GLY A 703 23.82 27.29 13.96
C GLY A 703 22.77 26.22 13.65
N LEU A 704 22.55 25.83 12.39
CA LEU A 704 21.79 24.62 12.06
C LEU A 704 22.66 23.38 12.35
N SER A 705 22.13 22.40 13.06
CA SER A 705 22.82 21.11 13.23
C SER A 705 22.42 20.11 12.16
N LEU A 706 23.33 19.17 11.84
CA LEU A 706 23.15 18.14 10.82
C LEU A 706 23.37 16.75 11.42
N MET A 707 22.46 15.82 11.11
CA MET A 707 22.56 14.43 11.51
C MET A 707 22.37 13.55 10.27
N ILE A 708 23.36 12.71 9.98
CA ILE A 708 23.34 11.81 8.83
C ILE A 708 23.40 10.36 9.31
N PHE A 709 22.39 9.58 8.92
CA PHE A 709 22.43 8.12 8.91
C PHE A 709 22.58 7.67 7.46
N SER A 710 23.69 7.01 7.15
CA SER A 710 23.99 6.48 5.83
C SER A 710 23.87 4.96 5.83
N ASP A 711 23.93 4.35 4.65
CA ASP A 711 24.09 2.90 4.48
C ASP A 711 25.31 2.59 3.61
N TRP A 712 25.37 1.37 3.10
CA TRP A 712 26.49 0.91 2.31
C TRP A 712 26.48 1.40 0.87
N TYR A 713 27.68 1.53 0.32
CA TYR A 713 27.90 1.67 -1.11
C TYR A 713 29.22 1.01 -1.50
N ASN A 714 29.15 -0.09 -2.27
CA ASN A 714 30.34 -0.79 -2.76
C ASN A 714 30.11 -1.33 -4.16
N THR A 715 30.85 -0.80 -5.15
CA THR A 715 30.67 -1.13 -6.57
C THR A 715 30.89 -2.62 -6.89
N SER A 716 31.79 -3.28 -6.17
CA SER A 716 32.06 -4.71 -6.35
C SER A 716 30.90 -5.56 -5.86
N VAL A 717 30.32 -5.21 -4.70
CA VAL A 717 29.14 -5.87 -4.14
C VAL A 717 27.92 -5.62 -5.02
N MET A 718 27.68 -4.37 -5.45
CA MET A 718 26.59 -4.00 -6.36
C MET A 718 26.60 -4.85 -7.65
N ARG A 719 27.79 -5.08 -8.24
CA ARG A 719 27.93 -5.94 -9.43
C ARG A 719 27.58 -7.41 -9.17
N LYS A 720 27.69 -7.88 -7.92
CA LYS A 720 27.42 -9.26 -7.52
C LYS A 720 25.96 -9.51 -7.16
N VAL A 721 25.26 -8.50 -6.63
CA VAL A 721 23.83 -8.61 -6.24
C VAL A 721 22.85 -8.37 -7.40
N LYS A 722 23.35 -8.29 -8.64
CA LYS A 722 22.52 -8.25 -9.84
C LYS A 722 21.69 -9.54 -9.99
N PHE A 723 20.47 -9.39 -10.49
CA PHE A 723 19.62 -10.54 -10.81
C PHE A 723 19.09 -10.45 -12.24
N TYR A 724 18.76 -11.61 -12.81
CA TYR A 724 18.12 -11.67 -14.11
C TYR A 724 16.62 -11.70 -13.89
N ASP A 725 15.92 -10.68 -14.36
CA ASP A 725 14.47 -10.66 -14.33
C ASP A 725 13.94 -11.43 -15.53
N GLU A 726 13.21 -12.52 -15.25
CA GLU A 726 12.57 -13.34 -16.27
C GLU A 726 11.45 -12.57 -16.99
N ASN A 727 10.82 -11.59 -16.34
CA ASN A 727 9.71 -10.81 -16.88
C ASN A 727 10.19 -9.79 -17.92
N THR A 728 11.17 -8.94 -17.60
CA THR A 728 11.75 -8.02 -18.59
C THR A 728 12.79 -8.67 -19.50
N ARG A 729 13.25 -9.90 -19.17
CA ARG A 729 14.37 -10.59 -19.85
C ARG A 729 15.65 -9.75 -19.87
N GLN A 730 15.90 -9.03 -18.78
CA GLN A 730 17.04 -8.15 -18.63
C GLN A 730 17.75 -8.42 -17.31
N TRP A 731 19.05 -8.15 -17.30
CA TRP A 731 19.81 -8.09 -16.05
C TRP A 731 19.50 -6.76 -15.36
N TRP A 732 18.97 -6.84 -14.15
CA TRP A 732 18.80 -5.68 -13.28
C TRP A 732 20.09 -5.50 -12.47
N MET A 733 20.65 -4.30 -12.58
CA MET A 733 21.86 -3.87 -11.89
C MET A 733 21.50 -2.76 -10.92
N PRO A 734 22.01 -2.77 -9.67
CA PRO A 734 21.79 -1.67 -8.74
C PRO A 734 22.26 -0.33 -9.32
N ASP A 735 21.40 0.69 -9.27
CA ASP A 735 21.75 2.06 -9.67
C ASP A 735 22.47 2.83 -8.54
N THR A 736 22.21 2.46 -7.28
CA THR A 736 22.91 2.90 -6.06
C THR A 736 23.15 1.73 -5.09
N GLY A 737 23.88 1.98 -3.99
CA GLY A 737 23.99 1.07 -2.83
C GLY A 737 22.71 1.07 -1.99
N GLY A 738 22.80 0.85 -0.67
CA GLY A 738 21.71 1.22 0.24
C GLY A 738 21.49 2.73 0.17
N ALA A 739 22.53 3.50 0.46
CA ALA A 739 22.56 4.95 0.26
C ALA A 739 23.50 5.37 -0.90
N ASN A 740 23.32 6.56 -1.48
CA ASN A 740 24.27 7.16 -2.42
C ASN A 740 25.43 7.86 -1.68
N VAL A 741 26.30 7.03 -1.10
CA VAL A 741 27.45 7.49 -0.31
C VAL A 741 28.41 8.43 -1.09
N PRO A 742 28.72 8.21 -2.39
CA PRO A 742 29.51 9.18 -3.16
C PRO A 742 28.89 10.59 -3.18
N ALA A 743 27.57 10.70 -3.36
CA ALA A 743 26.88 11.99 -3.32
C ALA A 743 26.90 12.63 -1.93
N LEU A 744 26.67 11.81 -0.88
CA LEU A 744 26.80 12.27 0.51
C LEU A 744 28.22 12.78 0.80
N ASN A 745 29.25 12.10 0.31
CA ASN A 745 30.65 12.52 0.45
C ASN A 745 30.91 13.86 -0.24
N ASP A 746 30.37 14.09 -1.43
CA ASP A 746 30.48 15.38 -2.11
C ASP A 746 29.85 16.51 -1.26
N LEU A 747 28.71 16.26 -0.64
CA LEU A 747 28.02 17.19 0.27
C LEU A 747 28.84 17.52 1.53
N ILE A 748 29.40 16.50 2.21
CA ILE A 748 30.10 16.67 3.49
C ILE A 748 31.61 16.94 3.38
N SER A 749 32.17 16.84 2.16
CA SER A 749 33.59 17.09 1.87
C SER A 749 34.06 18.47 2.33
N VAL A 750 33.16 19.45 2.36
CA VAL A 750 33.43 20.83 2.80
C VAL A 750 33.88 20.94 4.26
N TRP A 751 33.60 19.93 5.08
CA TRP A 751 34.08 19.82 6.47
C TRP A 751 35.22 18.81 6.64
N GLY A 752 35.83 18.32 5.55
CA GLY A 752 36.89 17.29 5.63
C GLY A 752 36.38 15.91 6.05
N MET A 753 35.07 15.66 5.89
CA MET A 753 34.43 14.40 6.25
C MET A 753 34.19 13.53 5.01
N ALA A 754 34.26 12.22 5.18
CA ALA A 754 33.85 11.26 4.16
C ALA A 754 33.59 9.87 4.76
N PHE A 755 32.64 9.15 4.19
CA PHE A 755 32.43 7.71 4.39
C PHE A 755 33.28 6.89 3.41
N SER A 756 33.61 5.66 3.79
CA SER A 756 34.40 4.70 3.01
C SER A 756 33.51 3.76 2.19
N ASP A 757 34.13 3.01 1.27
CA ASP A 757 33.49 1.91 0.53
C ASP A 757 33.41 0.59 1.31
N GLY A 758 33.82 0.62 2.59
CA GLY A 758 33.90 -0.55 3.45
C GLY A 758 32.53 -0.95 3.95
N LEU A 759 32.21 -2.24 3.90
CA LEU A 759 30.90 -2.79 4.23
C LEU A 759 31.02 -3.72 5.46
N TYR A 760 30.37 -3.34 6.56
CA TYR A 760 30.57 -4.01 7.85
C TYR A 760 29.27 -4.48 8.49
N GLU A 761 29.38 -5.51 9.32
CA GLU A 761 28.25 -6.08 10.03
C GLU A 761 28.65 -6.66 11.40
N GLY A 762 27.78 -6.54 12.40
CA GLY A 762 27.93 -7.31 13.64
C GLY A 762 27.26 -6.70 14.87
N ASP A 763 27.12 -7.53 15.91
CA ASP A 763 26.71 -7.09 17.23
C ASP A 763 27.85 -6.36 17.95
N PHE A 764 27.53 -5.24 18.61
CA PHE A 764 28.46 -4.52 19.47
C PHE A 764 27.71 -3.90 20.66
N THR A 765 28.49 -3.41 21.63
CA THR A 765 27.95 -2.67 22.77
C THR A 765 28.47 -1.24 22.75
N MET A 766 27.58 -0.28 22.96
CA MET A 766 27.94 1.13 23.07
C MET A 766 27.12 1.75 24.19
N ALA A 767 27.77 2.43 25.12
CA ALA A 767 27.11 3.08 26.27
C ALA A 767 26.19 2.13 27.08
N ASP A 768 26.60 0.87 27.30
CA ASP A 768 25.81 -0.18 27.97
C ASP A 768 24.54 -0.64 27.23
N HIS A 769 24.38 -0.27 25.97
CA HIS A 769 23.31 -0.74 25.09
C HIS A 769 23.84 -1.73 24.05
N ASP A 770 23.11 -2.82 23.86
CA ASP A 770 23.36 -3.78 22.79
C ASP A 770 22.86 -3.23 21.46
N MET A 771 23.72 -3.20 20.46
CA MET A 771 23.42 -2.72 19.11
C MET A 771 23.76 -3.77 18.07
N TYR A 772 23.25 -3.58 16.87
CA TYR A 772 23.59 -4.36 15.68
C TYR A 772 23.90 -3.40 14.54
N TYR A 773 25.07 -3.56 13.92
CA TYR A 773 25.45 -2.85 12.70
C TYR A 773 25.02 -3.71 11.51
N ALA A 774 24.08 -3.23 10.70
CA ALA A 774 23.49 -4.00 9.61
C ALA A 774 23.97 -3.48 8.26
N SER A 775 25.04 -4.06 7.72
CA SER A 775 25.52 -3.72 6.37
C SER A 775 25.85 -2.22 6.21
N GLY A 776 26.42 -1.59 7.24
CA GLY A 776 26.73 -0.16 7.21
C GLY A 776 28.11 0.16 6.63
N CYS A 777 28.30 1.42 6.21
CA CYS A 777 29.60 1.95 5.80
C CYS A 777 30.45 2.41 6.99
N SER A 778 31.76 2.67 6.82
CA SER A 778 32.60 3.27 7.89
C SER A 778 33.02 4.69 7.55
N ILE A 779 33.50 5.46 8.53
CA ILE A 779 34.03 6.81 8.30
C ILE A 779 35.47 6.71 7.77
N ALA A 780 35.71 7.27 6.58
CA ALA A 780 37.01 7.31 5.91
C ALA A 780 37.87 8.50 6.34
N SER A 781 37.28 9.69 6.42
CA SER A 781 37.96 10.90 6.87
C SER A 781 37.09 11.68 7.85
N PHE A 782 37.72 12.29 8.86
CA PHE A 782 37.03 13.11 9.84
C PHE A 782 37.99 14.17 10.43
N PRO A 783 37.51 15.37 10.81
CA PRO A 783 38.34 16.42 11.42
C PRO A 783 39.09 15.96 12.68
N GLU A 784 40.32 16.45 12.87
CA GLU A 784 41.22 16.06 13.97
C GLU A 784 40.67 16.40 15.37
N ASP A 785 39.91 17.49 15.47
CA ASP A 785 39.23 17.96 16.68
C ASP A 785 37.89 17.26 16.94
N GLY A 786 37.45 16.41 16.01
CA GLY A 786 36.27 15.59 16.12
C GLY A 786 36.37 14.42 17.10
N ILE A 787 35.22 13.89 17.52
CA ILE A 787 35.14 12.66 18.31
C ILE A 787 34.72 11.53 17.38
N VAL A 788 35.54 10.48 17.29
CA VAL A 788 35.26 9.28 16.50
C VAL A 788 35.22 8.05 17.41
N ILE A 789 34.15 7.26 17.29
CA ILE A 789 33.99 5.99 18.00
C ILE A 789 34.08 4.85 17.00
N ALA A 790 34.94 3.89 17.29
CA ALA A 790 35.14 2.70 16.48
C ALA A 790 34.57 1.44 17.13
N GLN A 791 34.33 0.41 16.33
CA GLN A 791 33.86 -0.91 16.79
C GLN A 791 34.59 -2.02 16.05
N THR A 792 34.58 -3.22 16.64
CA THR A 792 35.09 -4.43 15.99
C THR A 792 33.93 -5.12 15.28
N LEU A 793 33.99 -5.19 13.95
CA LEU A 793 32.90 -5.69 13.10
C LEU A 793 33.41 -6.73 12.10
N LYS A 794 32.50 -7.48 11.47
CA LYS A 794 32.82 -8.39 10.38
C LYS A 794 32.82 -7.65 9.05
N ASP A 795 33.76 -7.99 8.18
CA ASP A 795 33.79 -7.49 6.80
C ASP A 795 32.80 -8.29 5.95
N GLN A 796 31.62 -7.70 5.75
CA GLN A 796 30.55 -8.32 4.98
C GLN A 796 30.78 -8.16 3.47
N GLY A 797 31.56 -7.15 3.03
CA GLY A 797 31.97 -7.02 1.64
C GLY A 797 32.80 -8.22 1.17
N LEU A 798 33.77 -8.63 2.00
CA LEU A 798 34.56 -9.83 1.76
C LEU A 798 33.71 -11.11 1.79
N GLU A 799 32.76 -11.19 2.73
CA GLU A 799 31.82 -12.32 2.82
C GLU A 799 30.98 -12.45 1.55
N VAL A 800 30.40 -11.35 1.06
CA VAL A 800 29.60 -11.36 -0.16
C VAL A 800 30.46 -11.68 -1.37
N LEU A 801 31.67 -11.12 -1.50
CA LEU A 801 32.52 -11.28 -2.68
C LEU A 801 33.25 -12.63 -2.74
N LYS A 802 33.82 -13.09 -1.63
CA LYS A 802 34.68 -14.28 -1.56
C LYS A 802 34.12 -15.43 -0.73
N GLN A 803 33.00 -15.25 -0.03
CA GLN A 803 32.45 -16.21 0.95
C GLN A 803 33.41 -16.49 2.12
N GLU A 804 34.31 -15.54 2.41
CA GLU A 804 35.24 -15.58 3.53
C GLU A 804 34.80 -14.59 4.61
N THR A 805 34.81 -15.02 5.87
CA THR A 805 34.50 -14.14 7.00
C THR A 805 35.78 -13.60 7.62
N ALA A 806 35.99 -12.30 7.58
CA ALA A 806 37.06 -11.61 8.28
C ALA A 806 36.49 -10.68 9.36
N VAL A 807 37.21 -10.53 10.48
CA VAL A 807 36.87 -9.56 11.53
C VAL A 807 37.87 -8.41 11.45
N VAL A 808 37.36 -7.19 11.42
CA VAL A 808 38.14 -5.95 11.35
C VAL A 808 37.96 -5.20 12.66
N GLU A 809 39.07 -4.92 13.33
CA GLU A 809 39.10 -4.12 14.55
C GLU A 809 39.14 -2.62 14.21
N ASN A 810 38.69 -1.78 15.15
CA ASN A 810 38.75 -0.33 15.05
C ASN A 810 38.09 0.26 13.77
N VAL A 811 36.90 -0.24 13.41
CA VAL A 811 36.06 0.34 12.33
C VAL A 811 35.35 1.59 12.83
N PRO A 812 35.63 2.81 12.31
CA PRO A 812 34.94 4.04 12.70
C PRO A 812 33.47 4.01 12.27
N VAL A 813 32.54 4.05 13.23
CA VAL A 813 31.09 3.95 12.96
C VAL A 813 30.32 5.22 13.31
N LEU A 814 30.81 6.01 14.26
CA LEU A 814 30.15 7.24 14.73
C LEU A 814 31.14 8.39 14.81
N GLY A 815 30.78 9.54 14.23
CA GLY A 815 31.55 10.79 14.27
C GLY A 815 30.72 11.95 14.82
N LEU A 816 31.29 12.74 15.73
CA LEU A 816 30.69 13.96 16.28
C LEU A 816 31.64 15.14 16.09
N TYR A 817 31.15 16.21 15.49
CA TYR A 817 31.92 17.41 15.19
C TYR A 817 31.15 18.68 15.55
N GLN A 818 31.84 19.68 16.07
CA GLN A 818 31.32 21.00 16.38
C GLN A 818 32.01 21.97 15.43
N THR A 819 31.25 22.77 14.68
CA THR A 819 31.89 23.73 13.78
C THR A 819 32.63 24.83 14.57
N PRO A 820 33.74 25.36 14.03
CA PRO A 820 34.55 26.38 14.71
C PRO A 820 33.90 27.77 14.69
N SER A 821 32.84 27.97 13.92
CA SER A 821 32.05 29.20 13.87
C SER A 821 31.44 29.52 15.24
N GLU A 822 31.46 30.79 15.65
CA GLU A 822 30.89 31.22 16.93
C GLU A 822 29.36 31.05 16.91
N GLY A 823 28.85 30.11 17.70
CA GLY A 823 27.43 29.71 17.65
C GLY A 823 27.07 28.80 16.46
N GLY A 824 28.07 28.25 15.78
CA GLY A 824 27.89 27.31 14.68
C GLY A 824 27.29 25.96 15.12
N GLY A 825 26.73 25.26 14.14
CA GLY A 825 26.00 24.02 14.34
C GLY A 825 26.90 22.81 14.65
N ARG A 826 26.25 21.68 14.86
CA ARG A 826 26.92 20.40 15.15
C ARG A 826 26.60 19.37 14.10
N ILE A 827 27.58 18.55 13.75
CA ILE A 827 27.45 17.49 12.75
C ILE A 827 27.64 16.14 13.44
N ALA A 828 26.71 15.21 13.20
CA ALA A 828 26.79 13.82 13.63
C ALA A 828 26.65 12.88 12.42
N LEU A 829 27.59 11.94 12.28
CA LEU A 829 27.61 10.94 11.21
C LEU A 829 27.54 9.54 11.80
N TYR A 830 26.60 8.72 11.32
CA TYR A 830 26.50 7.30 11.64
C TYR A 830 26.28 6.50 10.35
N GLY A 831 27.01 5.40 10.17
CA GLY A 831 27.08 4.71 8.88
C GLY A 831 26.09 3.55 8.67
N ASP A 832 25.03 3.44 9.50
CA ASP A 832 23.97 2.43 9.38
C ASP A 832 22.60 3.04 9.70
N SER A 833 21.61 2.98 8.79
CA SER A 833 20.26 3.48 9.06
C SER A 833 19.26 2.39 9.50
N ASN A 834 19.56 1.11 9.26
CA ASN A 834 18.64 0.00 9.50
C ASN A 834 18.25 -0.14 10.98
N CYS A 835 19.02 0.42 11.92
CA CYS A 835 18.68 0.42 13.35
C CYS A 835 17.52 1.41 13.72
N ILE A 836 17.19 2.36 12.83
CA ILE A 836 16.02 3.25 12.93
C ILE A 836 14.92 2.93 11.89
N ASP A 837 15.15 2.01 10.96
CA ASP A 837 14.12 1.42 10.08
C ASP A 837 13.32 0.31 10.82
N ASP A 838 11.99 0.27 10.64
CA ASP A 838 11.05 -0.73 11.18
C ASP A 838 10.99 -2.02 10.34
N SER A 839 11.35 -1.95 9.06
CA SER A 839 11.03 -2.99 8.09
C SER A 839 11.79 -4.30 8.38
N HIS A 840 13.09 -4.22 8.70
CA HIS A 840 13.98 -5.36 9.00
C HIS A 840 14.81 -5.17 10.27
N ARG A 841 14.30 -4.39 11.23
CA ARG A 841 14.98 -4.10 12.49
C ARG A 841 15.27 -5.37 13.28
N GLN A 842 16.53 -5.60 13.63
CA GLN A 842 16.90 -6.62 14.62
C GLN A 842 16.91 -6.06 16.04
N LYS A 843 17.57 -4.90 16.22
CA LYS A 843 17.68 -4.15 17.48
C LYS A 843 17.50 -2.67 17.17
N ASP A 844 16.73 -1.96 17.98
CA ASP A 844 16.57 -0.51 17.84
C ASP A 844 17.78 0.26 18.39
N CYS A 845 18.02 1.43 17.80
CA CYS A 845 19.03 2.39 18.25
C CYS A 845 18.41 3.73 18.64
N PHE A 846 17.16 3.74 19.10
CA PHE A 846 16.48 4.99 19.50
C PHE A 846 17.21 5.74 20.62
N TRP A 847 17.90 5.02 21.51
CA TRP A 847 18.76 5.63 22.52
C TRP A 847 19.92 6.43 21.90
N LEU A 848 20.50 5.95 20.79
CA LEU A 848 21.58 6.64 20.07
C LEU A 848 21.01 7.88 19.40
N LEU A 849 19.86 7.75 18.72
CA LEU A 849 19.14 8.89 18.16
C LEU A 849 18.87 9.98 19.21
N ASP A 850 18.43 9.61 20.40
CA ASP A 850 18.22 10.55 21.52
C ASP A 850 19.53 11.23 21.95
N ALA A 851 20.63 10.47 22.05
CA ALA A 851 21.94 10.99 22.40
C ALA A 851 22.47 11.96 21.34
N LEU A 852 22.29 11.65 20.06
CA LEU A 852 22.67 12.53 18.94
C LEU A 852 21.79 13.79 18.89
N LEU A 853 20.51 13.69 19.26
CA LEU A 853 19.62 14.85 19.36
C LEU A 853 19.99 15.75 20.54
N GLN A 854 20.39 15.19 21.68
CA GLN A 854 20.95 15.98 22.78
C GLN A 854 22.22 16.73 22.36
N TYR A 855 23.08 16.06 21.59
CA TYR A 855 24.29 16.66 21.03
C TYR A 855 23.95 17.81 20.08
N THR A 856 23.11 17.57 19.07
CA THR A 856 22.80 18.54 18.01
C THR A 856 21.88 19.68 18.46
N SER A 857 20.89 19.40 19.33
CA SER A 857 19.83 20.37 19.67
C SER A 857 20.12 21.17 20.94
N TYR A 858 20.79 20.58 21.94
CA TYR A 858 21.03 21.21 23.25
C TYR A 858 22.49 21.55 23.51
N SER A 859 23.35 21.32 22.53
CA SER A 859 24.78 21.53 22.67
C SER A 859 25.43 20.72 23.81
N MET A 860 24.84 19.58 24.18
CA MET A 860 25.32 18.72 25.25
C MET A 860 25.99 17.47 24.68
N THR A 861 27.28 17.29 24.93
CA THR A 861 27.97 16.04 24.57
C THR A 861 27.60 14.96 25.59
N PRO A 862 26.92 13.86 25.19
CA PRO A 862 26.55 12.82 26.14
C PRO A 862 27.80 12.23 26.82
N PRO A 863 27.86 12.17 28.16
CA PRO A 863 29.02 11.61 28.87
C PRO A 863 29.33 10.17 28.47
N SER A 864 28.28 9.41 28.15
CA SER A 864 28.35 8.02 27.68
C SER A 864 29.14 7.86 26.37
N LEU A 865 29.04 8.82 25.46
CA LEU A 865 29.79 8.84 24.20
C LEU A 865 31.18 9.46 24.38
N THR A 866 31.30 10.46 25.26
CA THR A 866 32.55 11.18 25.53
C THR A 866 33.61 10.30 26.23
N HIS A 867 33.17 9.42 27.13
CA HIS A 867 34.04 8.49 27.87
C HIS A 867 34.07 7.07 27.29
N SER A 868 33.63 6.89 26.03
CA SER A 868 33.65 5.58 25.39
C SER A 868 35.06 5.03 25.30
N LYS A 869 35.25 3.77 25.71
CA LYS A 869 36.54 3.06 25.65
C LYS A 869 37.03 2.85 24.21
N ASN A 870 36.14 2.97 23.23
CA ASN A 870 36.42 2.69 21.83
C ASN A 870 36.63 3.98 21.01
N ARG A 871 36.95 5.10 21.68
CA ARG A 871 37.33 6.33 21.00
C ARG A 871 38.67 6.13 20.30
N VAL A 872 38.74 6.50 19.03
CA VAL A 872 39.96 6.43 18.21
C VAL A 872 40.36 7.80 17.71
N VAL A 873 41.58 7.92 17.21
CA VAL A 873 42.04 9.11 16.51
C VAL A 873 41.22 9.25 15.21
N PRO A 874 40.73 10.46 14.87
CA PRO A 874 40.03 10.70 13.62
C PRO A 874 40.83 10.23 12.40
N PRO A 875 40.22 9.49 11.46
CA PRO A 875 40.92 9.00 10.29
C PRO A 875 41.19 10.14 9.29
N THR A 876 42.34 10.08 8.61
CA THR A 876 42.83 11.12 7.68
C THR A 876 42.48 10.86 6.22
N GLY A 877 41.75 9.77 5.91
CA GLY A 877 41.37 9.39 4.54
C GLY A 877 42.42 8.62 3.73
N THR A 878 43.66 8.46 4.21
CA THR A 878 44.72 7.76 3.47
C THR A 878 44.60 6.23 3.50
N ASP A 879 44.00 5.70 4.58
CA ASP A 879 44.03 4.27 4.88
C ASP A 879 42.77 3.53 4.43
N ARG A 880 41.71 4.27 4.05
CA ARG A 880 40.40 3.72 3.67
C ARG A 880 39.97 4.29 2.32
N PRO A 881 39.63 3.44 1.33
CA PRO A 881 39.21 3.92 0.02
C PRO A 881 37.87 4.67 0.11
N LEU A 882 37.75 5.72 -0.68
CA LEU A 882 36.49 6.41 -0.91
C LEU A 882 35.67 5.66 -1.96
N PRO A 883 34.34 5.57 -1.80
CA PRO A 883 33.49 4.94 -2.79
C PRO A 883 33.46 5.75 -4.09
N GLN A 884 33.50 5.05 -5.22
CA GLN A 884 33.41 5.63 -6.56
C GLN A 884 32.04 5.34 -7.16
N ARG A 885 31.47 6.29 -7.90
CA ARG A 885 30.22 6.08 -8.66
C ARG A 885 30.37 4.89 -9.63
N LEU A 886 29.33 4.06 -9.74
CA LEU A 886 29.39 2.85 -10.57
C LEU A 886 29.41 3.24 -12.06
N GLU A 887 30.45 2.82 -12.79
CA GLU A 887 30.53 3.04 -14.24
C GLU A 887 29.34 2.39 -14.99
N GLY A 888 28.71 3.17 -15.87
CA GLY A 888 27.55 2.72 -16.64
C GLY A 888 26.26 2.62 -15.85
N ASN A 889 26.16 3.25 -14.67
CA ASN A 889 24.91 3.35 -13.93
C ASN A 889 23.86 4.19 -14.70
N HIS A 890 22.59 3.97 -14.38
CA HIS A 890 21.48 4.66 -15.04
C HIS A 890 20.69 5.54 -14.06
N LEU A 891 21.32 5.96 -12.96
CA LEU A 891 20.70 6.80 -11.92
C LEU A 891 20.03 8.06 -12.50
N TYR A 892 20.61 8.65 -13.55
CA TYR A 892 20.05 9.82 -14.27
C TYR A 892 18.64 9.61 -14.83
N ARG A 893 18.18 8.36 -15.00
CA ARG A 893 16.81 8.05 -15.44
C ARG A 893 15.77 8.31 -14.36
N TYR A 894 16.18 8.26 -13.10
CA TYR A 894 15.32 8.33 -11.92
C TYR A 894 15.61 9.56 -11.06
N SER A 895 16.81 10.11 -11.19
CA SER A 895 17.29 11.26 -10.44
C SER A 895 16.50 12.54 -10.78
N LYS A 896 16.17 13.27 -9.72
CA LYS A 896 15.64 14.64 -9.71
C LYS A 896 16.71 15.68 -10.00
N VAL A 897 17.99 15.31 -9.90
CA VAL A 897 19.15 16.21 -10.02
C VAL A 897 19.92 15.97 -11.31
N LEU A 898 19.98 14.75 -11.85
CA LEU A 898 20.73 14.42 -13.06
C LEU A 898 19.84 14.35 -14.31
N GLU A 899 20.38 14.76 -15.45
CA GLU A 899 19.81 14.56 -16.79
C GLU A 899 20.73 13.75 -17.70
N ALA A 900 20.12 13.07 -18.69
CA ALA A 900 20.85 12.29 -19.67
C ALA A 900 21.66 13.21 -20.60
N HIS A 901 22.94 12.93 -20.79
CA HIS A 901 23.81 13.65 -21.70
C HIS A 901 24.67 12.68 -22.53
N LEU A 902 25.18 13.13 -23.68
CA LEU A 902 26.17 12.37 -24.47
C LEU A 902 27.50 12.39 -23.71
N GLY A 903 27.74 11.34 -22.92
CA GLY A 903 28.88 11.25 -22.00
C GLY A 903 28.39 11.08 -20.56
N ASP A 904 29.02 11.78 -19.62
CA ASP A 904 28.61 11.77 -18.22
C ASP A 904 27.32 12.56 -18.00
N PRO A 905 26.42 12.11 -17.09
CA PRO A 905 25.22 12.85 -16.72
C PRO A 905 25.52 14.27 -16.26
N LYS A 906 24.65 15.22 -16.61
CA LYS A 906 24.78 16.61 -16.17
C LYS A 906 23.76 16.95 -15.10
N PRO A 907 24.07 17.88 -14.18
CA PRO A 907 23.07 18.39 -13.25
C PRO A 907 22.00 19.19 -14.01
N ARG A 908 20.74 18.93 -13.69
CA ARG A 908 19.56 19.71 -14.08
C ARG A 908 19.67 21.11 -13.48
N PRO A 909 18.93 22.10 -14.02
CA PRO A 909 18.78 23.38 -13.35
C PRO A 909 18.04 23.18 -12.01
N LEU A 910 18.49 23.88 -10.97
CA LEU A 910 17.85 23.90 -9.66
C LEU A 910 16.35 24.26 -9.82
N PRO A 911 15.41 23.41 -9.35
CA PRO A 911 14.00 23.71 -9.47
C PRO A 911 13.60 24.87 -8.56
N ALA A 912 12.60 25.65 -8.98
CA ALA A 912 12.03 26.69 -8.13
C ALA A 912 11.36 26.08 -6.90
N CYS A 913 11.50 26.74 -5.76
CA CYS A 913 10.87 26.28 -4.53
C CYS A 913 9.35 26.26 -4.65
N PRO A 914 8.68 25.24 -4.08
CA PRO A 914 7.23 25.10 -4.20
C PRO A 914 6.53 26.28 -3.53
N HIS A 915 5.88 27.13 -4.33
CA HIS A 915 5.11 28.25 -3.83
C HIS A 915 3.63 27.88 -3.73
N LEU A 916 3.12 27.73 -2.51
CA LEU A 916 1.70 27.49 -2.27
C LEU A 916 0.89 28.74 -2.58
N SER A 917 -0.11 28.61 -3.45
CA SER A 917 -1.10 29.68 -3.67
C SER A 917 -2.16 29.64 -2.56
N TRP A 918 -1.97 30.48 -1.54
CA TRP A 918 -2.90 30.61 -0.42
C TRP A 918 -4.28 31.07 -0.88
N ALA A 919 -5.32 30.37 -0.43
CA ALA A 919 -6.69 30.73 -0.76
C ALA A 919 -7.07 32.04 -0.05
N LYS A 920 -7.73 32.95 -0.78
CA LYS A 920 -8.28 34.17 -0.16
C LYS A 920 -9.44 33.77 0.76
N PRO A 921 -9.36 34.02 2.08
CA PRO A 921 -10.40 33.60 3.02
C PRO A 921 -11.71 34.35 2.76
N GLN A 922 -12.82 33.63 2.76
CA GLN A 922 -14.18 34.18 2.76
C GLN A 922 -14.83 33.92 4.13
N PRO A 923 -14.62 34.81 5.11
CA PRO A 923 -15.00 34.55 6.49
C PRO A 923 -16.51 34.47 6.68
N LEU A 924 -16.96 33.55 7.53
CA LEU A 924 -18.35 33.36 7.90
C LEU A 924 -18.57 33.76 9.36
N ASN A 925 -19.55 34.63 9.60
CA ASN A 925 -20.04 35.03 10.94
C ASN A 925 -21.05 34.02 11.51
N GLU A 926 -20.87 32.74 11.21
CA GLU A 926 -21.77 31.67 11.63
C GLU A 926 -20.99 30.64 12.43
N THR A 927 -21.63 30.02 13.41
CA THR A 927 -21.02 28.92 14.16
C THR A 927 -20.96 27.67 13.30
N ALA A 928 -19.81 27.00 13.32
CA ALA A 928 -19.62 25.69 12.72
C ALA A 928 -20.77 24.72 13.11
N PRO A 929 -21.53 24.15 12.15
CA PRO A 929 -22.58 23.18 12.47
C PRO A 929 -22.04 22.00 13.30
N SER A 930 -22.80 21.57 14.32
CA SER A 930 -22.43 20.46 15.22
C SER A 930 -22.16 19.14 14.49
N ASN A 931 -22.70 18.98 13.28
CA ASN A 931 -22.63 17.78 12.45
C ASN A 931 -21.63 17.87 11.29
N LEU A 932 -20.79 18.92 11.21
CA LEU A 932 -19.80 19.06 10.12
C LEU A 932 -18.92 17.81 9.98
N TRP A 933 -18.57 17.15 11.08
CA TRP A 933 -17.73 15.95 11.16
C TRP A 933 -18.41 14.65 10.69
N LYS A 934 -19.74 14.66 10.48
CA LYS A 934 -20.48 13.50 9.97
C LYS A 934 -20.54 13.59 8.45
N HIS A 935 -20.29 12.49 7.73
CA HIS A 935 -20.27 12.42 6.25
C HIS A 935 -21.36 13.30 5.60
N GLN A 936 -20.98 14.49 5.14
CA GLN A 936 -21.96 15.44 4.62
C GLN A 936 -22.57 14.91 3.33
N LYS A 937 -23.89 14.66 3.36
CA LYS A 937 -24.79 14.40 2.22
C LYS A 937 -24.82 13.01 1.56
N LEU A 938 -24.32 11.96 2.21
CA LEU A 938 -24.92 10.60 2.05
C LEU A 938 -25.83 10.23 3.24
N LEU A 939 -25.96 11.14 4.22
CA LEU A 939 -26.59 10.95 5.52
C LEU A 939 -27.92 11.69 5.69
N SER A 940 -28.73 11.88 4.65
CA SER A 940 -30.12 12.35 4.84
C SER A 940 -31.06 11.24 5.35
N VAL A 941 -30.55 10.02 5.59
CA VAL A 941 -31.31 8.95 6.24
C VAL A 941 -31.02 9.01 7.74
N ASP A 942 -31.99 9.49 8.50
CA ASP A 942 -32.03 9.35 9.96
C ASP A 942 -32.20 7.85 10.28
N MET A 943 -31.08 7.14 10.39
CA MET A 943 -31.00 5.68 10.49
C MET A 943 -31.72 5.12 11.73
N ASP A 944 -31.96 5.95 12.74
CA ASP A 944 -32.72 5.58 13.95
C ASP A 944 -34.25 5.58 13.73
N LYS A 945 -34.73 6.04 12.57
CA LYS A 945 -36.17 6.11 12.21
C LYS A 945 -36.64 5.06 11.21
N VAL A 946 -35.78 4.16 10.75
CA VAL A 946 -36.12 3.23 9.66
C VAL A 946 -36.60 1.88 10.20
N VAL A 947 -37.90 1.62 10.00
CA VAL A 947 -38.54 0.33 10.27
C VAL A 947 -38.10 -0.66 9.19
N LEU A 948 -37.19 -1.58 9.53
CA LEU A 948 -36.99 -2.80 8.75
C LEU A 948 -38.32 -3.58 8.69
N PRO A 949 -38.70 -4.22 7.57
CA PRO A 949 -39.84 -5.12 7.59
C PRO A 949 -39.64 -6.14 8.71
N ASN A 950 -40.64 -6.26 9.58
CA ASN A 950 -40.64 -7.15 10.74
C ASN A 950 -40.43 -8.60 10.28
N VAL A 951 -39.18 -9.04 10.18
CA VAL A 951 -38.85 -10.45 10.02
C VAL A 951 -39.12 -11.08 11.37
N ARG A 952 -40.29 -11.73 11.50
CA ARG A 952 -40.57 -12.59 12.64
C ARG A 952 -39.42 -13.61 12.74
N PRO A 953 -38.62 -13.60 13.82
CA PRO A 953 -37.73 -14.72 14.05
C PRO A 953 -38.61 -15.95 14.25
N TYR A 954 -38.45 -16.96 13.40
CA TYR A 954 -39.05 -18.27 13.64
C TYR A 954 -38.34 -18.88 14.86
N ARG A 955 -38.70 -18.41 16.07
CA ARG A 955 -38.42 -19.12 17.31
C ARG A 955 -39.33 -20.35 17.31
N PRO A 956 -38.81 -21.57 17.43
CA PRO A 956 -39.64 -22.71 17.81
C PRO A 956 -40.31 -22.37 19.14
N GLN A 957 -41.64 -22.50 19.18
CA GLN A 957 -42.45 -22.19 20.36
C GLN A 957 -41.94 -22.97 21.58
N VAL A 958 -41.48 -22.25 22.59
CA VAL A 958 -41.53 -22.72 23.97
C VAL A 958 -42.62 -21.91 24.64
N ARG A 959 -43.66 -22.62 25.12
CA ARG A 959 -44.84 -22.02 25.76
C ARG A 959 -44.44 -21.11 26.94
N PRO A 960 -44.98 -19.88 27.03
CA PRO A 960 -44.81 -19.06 28.21
C PRO A 960 -45.84 -19.46 29.27
N LEU A 961 -45.39 -19.63 30.52
CA LEU A 961 -46.25 -19.55 31.69
C LEU A 961 -46.40 -18.07 32.06
N SER A 962 -47.65 -17.65 32.26
CA SER A 962 -48.08 -16.30 32.59
C SER A 962 -47.92 -15.96 34.09
N PRO A 963 -48.04 -14.66 34.47
CA PRO A 963 -47.33 -14.05 35.60
C PRO A 963 -48.21 -13.60 36.79
N GLY A 964 -47.55 -13.32 37.92
CA GLY A 964 -48.06 -12.64 39.13
C GLY A 964 -47.29 -13.17 40.35
N GLU A 965 -46.93 -12.44 41.42
CA GLU A 965 -47.15 -11.10 41.96
C GLU A 965 -46.26 -11.00 43.24
N SER A 966 -45.95 -9.78 43.71
CA SER A 966 -45.54 -9.40 45.11
C SER A 966 -44.23 -9.99 45.68
N GLY A 967 -43.25 -9.23 46.19
CA GLY A 967 -43.27 -8.46 47.46
C GLY A 967 -43.33 -9.42 48.66
N ALA A 968 -42.54 -9.41 49.74
CA ALA A 968 -41.45 -8.60 50.27
C ALA A 968 -40.88 -9.36 51.51
N TRP A 969 -39.76 -8.89 52.11
CA TRP A 969 -39.26 -9.21 53.48
C TRP A 969 -38.67 -10.65 53.69
N ASP A 970 -37.58 -10.94 54.41
CA ASP A 970 -36.88 -10.31 55.53
C ASP A 970 -35.38 -10.72 55.61
N ILE A 971 -34.56 -9.82 56.17
CA ILE A 971 -33.19 -10.02 56.73
C ILE A 971 -33.43 -10.35 58.23
N PRO A 972 -32.69 -11.22 58.98
CA PRO A 972 -31.23 -11.09 59.13
C PRO A 972 -30.38 -12.32 59.56
N GLY A 973 -29.07 -12.22 59.27
CA GLY A 973 -28.02 -12.48 60.26
C GLY A 973 -27.35 -13.86 60.29
N GLY A 974 -26.01 -13.85 60.22
CA GLY A 974 -25.19 -14.69 61.10
C GLY A 974 -24.23 -15.72 60.48
N ILE A 975 -22.94 -15.38 60.48
CA ILE A 975 -21.83 -16.21 60.98
C ILE A 975 -21.44 -17.50 60.19
N MET A 976 -20.28 -17.42 59.49
CA MET A 976 -19.34 -18.52 59.15
C MET A 976 -18.88 -19.30 60.43
N PRO A 977 -18.16 -20.47 60.43
CA PRO A 977 -17.57 -21.28 59.34
C PRO A 977 -17.64 -22.85 59.53
N GLY A 978 -17.21 -23.61 58.51
CA GLY A 978 -16.17 -24.65 58.70
C GLY A 978 -16.51 -26.16 58.85
N ARG A 979 -15.72 -26.96 58.10
CA ARG A 979 -15.10 -28.27 58.41
C ARG A 979 -15.81 -29.63 58.15
N TYR A 980 -15.26 -30.33 57.15
CA TYR A 980 -14.49 -31.60 57.19
C TYR A 980 -15.14 -32.99 57.39
N ASN A 981 -14.75 -33.91 56.48
CA ASN A 981 -14.52 -35.37 56.60
C ASN A 981 -15.73 -36.33 56.64
N GLN A 982 -15.71 -37.59 56.16
CA GLN A 982 -14.75 -38.50 55.49
C GLN A 982 -15.52 -39.75 54.98
N GLU A 983 -14.80 -40.79 54.48
CA GLU A 983 -15.21 -42.17 54.07
C GLU A 983 -15.42 -42.36 52.55
N VAL A 984 -14.55 -42.98 51.73
CA VAL A 984 -13.77 -44.26 51.72
C VAL A 984 -14.62 -45.51 51.42
N GLY A 985 -14.32 -46.17 50.28
CA GLY A 985 -14.65 -47.58 50.05
C GLY A 985 -15.08 -47.98 48.62
N GLN A 986 -14.15 -48.08 47.67
CA GLN A 986 -13.77 -49.30 46.92
C GLN A 986 -14.74 -49.89 45.87
N THR A 987 -14.39 -49.78 44.58
CA THR A 987 -13.88 -50.88 43.70
C THR A 987 -13.98 -50.44 42.22
N ILE A 988 -12.87 -50.53 41.49
CA ILE A 988 -12.71 -50.93 40.06
C ILE A 988 -11.21 -50.77 39.74
N PRO A 989 -10.43 -51.87 39.70
CA PRO A 989 -9.03 -51.87 39.28
C PRO A 989 -8.92 -52.26 37.80
N MET A 990 -8.25 -51.45 36.98
CA MET A 990 -7.55 -51.87 35.74
C MET A 990 -6.93 -50.68 34.97
N PHE A 991 -7.38 -49.44 35.22
CA PHE A 991 -6.83 -48.25 34.57
C PHE A 991 -5.67 -47.58 35.33
N ALA A 992 -5.46 -47.92 36.61
CA ALA A 992 -4.41 -47.33 37.44
C ALA A 992 -3.01 -47.92 37.19
N PHE A 993 -2.91 -49.12 36.62
CA PHE A 993 -1.62 -49.79 36.41
C PHE A 993 -0.89 -49.29 35.15
N LEU A 994 -1.62 -48.86 34.11
CA LEU A 994 -1.06 -48.28 32.89
C LEU A 994 -0.59 -46.82 33.09
N GLY A 995 -1.25 -46.06 33.97
CA GLY A 995 -0.84 -44.69 34.30
C GLY A 995 0.48 -44.61 35.08
N ALA A 996 0.73 -45.57 35.98
CA ALA A 996 1.93 -45.58 36.82
C ALA A 996 3.23 -45.87 36.05
N MET A 997 3.17 -46.68 34.99
CA MET A 997 4.34 -47.02 34.16
C MET A 997 4.80 -45.86 33.25
N VAL A 998 3.87 -45.01 32.81
CA VAL A 998 4.18 -43.81 32.01
C VAL A 998 4.81 -42.71 32.88
N VAL A 999 4.41 -42.61 34.14
CA VAL A 999 4.99 -41.64 35.09
C VAL A 999 6.38 -42.06 35.57
N LEU A 1000 6.63 -43.36 35.74
CA LEU A 1000 7.96 -43.89 36.11
C LEU A 1000 8.97 -43.77 34.96
N SER A 1001 8.56 -43.99 33.72
CA SER A 1001 9.42 -43.80 32.54
C SER A 1001 9.75 -42.32 32.29
N PHE A 1002 8.85 -41.40 32.63
CA PHE A 1002 9.11 -39.96 32.55
C PHE A 1002 10.11 -39.47 33.62
N PHE A 1003 10.12 -40.07 34.81
CA PHE A 1003 11.06 -39.72 35.89
C PHE A 1003 12.48 -40.30 35.69
N VAL A 1004 12.62 -41.47 35.06
CA VAL A 1004 13.93 -42.09 34.78
C VAL A 1004 14.69 -41.35 33.66
N VAL A 1005 13.98 -40.74 32.71
CA VAL A 1005 14.57 -39.92 31.64
C VAL A 1005 14.99 -38.53 32.13
N GLN A 1006 14.31 -37.98 33.13
CA GLN A 1006 14.70 -36.72 33.79
C GLN A 1006 15.94 -36.86 34.69
N LEU A 1007 16.22 -38.06 35.22
CA LEU A 1007 17.38 -38.32 36.08
C LEU A 1007 18.69 -38.62 35.33
N THR A 1008 18.66 -38.77 34.00
CA THR A 1008 19.84 -39.20 33.21
C THR A 1008 20.46 -38.14 32.29
N LYS A 1009 19.95 -36.89 32.28
CA LYS A 1009 20.56 -35.79 31.49
C LYS A 1009 21.28 -34.70 32.31
N ALA A 1010 21.71 -35.00 33.53
CA ALA A 1010 22.59 -34.13 34.30
C ALA A 1010 23.83 -34.88 34.82
N LYS A 1011 24.93 -34.81 34.08
CA LYS A 1011 26.36 -34.90 34.53
C LYS A 1011 27.26 -34.79 33.28
N SER A 1012 27.96 -33.68 33.04
CA SER A 1012 29.39 -33.62 33.39
C SER A 1012 29.98 -32.18 33.48
N LYS A 1013 30.40 -31.83 34.71
CA LYS A 1013 31.60 -31.04 35.14
C LYS A 1013 31.70 -29.51 34.86
N PRO A 1014 32.57 -28.75 35.59
CA PRO A 1014 32.87 -28.72 37.03
C PRO A 1014 32.90 -27.28 37.65
N LYS A 1015 33.20 -27.21 38.97
CA LYS A 1015 33.01 -26.13 39.98
C LYS A 1015 33.90 -24.86 39.86
N ARG A 1016 33.35 -23.70 40.30
CA ARG A 1016 34.06 -22.68 41.12
C ARG A 1016 33.13 -22.01 42.15
N ARG A 1017 33.70 -21.64 43.31
CA ARG A 1017 33.07 -21.37 44.63
C ARG A 1017 32.30 -20.04 44.73
N LYS A 1018 31.23 -20.02 45.53
CA LYS A 1018 30.49 -18.84 46.04
C LYS A 1018 31.05 -18.34 47.38
N PRO A 1019 30.90 -17.04 47.71
CA PRO A 1019 30.63 -16.58 49.06
C PRO A 1019 29.14 -16.22 49.27
N ARG A 1020 28.74 -16.31 50.54
CA ARG A 1020 27.38 -16.24 51.10
C ARG A 1020 26.85 -14.80 51.19
N VAL A 1021 25.53 -14.67 51.03
CA VAL A 1021 24.73 -13.49 51.42
C VAL A 1021 24.36 -13.60 52.91
N LYS A 1022 24.54 -12.53 53.68
CA LYS A 1022 23.96 -12.32 55.01
C LYS A 1022 23.03 -11.08 54.98
N ARG A 1023 21.87 -11.21 55.64
CA ARG A 1023 20.97 -10.12 56.08
C ARG A 1023 21.62 -9.27 57.19
N PRO A 1024 21.15 -8.03 57.40
CA PRO A 1024 20.64 -7.63 58.74
C PRO A 1024 19.34 -6.76 58.63
N LEU A 1025 18.29 -6.91 59.45
CA LEU A 1025 18.04 -6.60 60.88
C LEU A 1025 17.63 -5.13 61.16
N TYR A 1026 16.57 -4.98 61.95
CA TYR A 1026 15.85 -3.73 62.35
C TYR A 1026 16.03 -3.49 63.88
N LEU A 1027 15.97 -2.19 64.30
CA LEU A 1027 15.83 -1.57 65.66
C LEU A 1027 17.08 -1.56 66.58
N GLN A 1028 17.43 -0.50 67.36
CA GLN A 1028 16.58 0.34 68.25
C GLN A 1028 17.30 1.60 68.83
N GLN A 1029 16.56 2.74 68.99
CA GLN A 1029 16.58 3.84 70.03
C GLN A 1029 17.86 4.71 70.30
N GLN A 1030 17.85 6.02 70.68
CA GLN A 1030 16.86 6.92 71.33
C GLN A 1030 17.28 8.44 71.27
N GLN A 1031 16.28 9.37 71.19
CA GLN A 1031 16.17 10.78 71.73
C GLN A 1031 17.23 11.87 71.38
N GLN A 1032 16.96 13.19 71.20
CA GLN A 1032 15.85 14.11 71.52
C GLN A 1032 16.01 15.48 70.79
N GLN A 1033 14.89 16.19 70.57
CA GLN A 1033 14.68 17.66 70.42
C GLN A 1033 14.98 18.44 69.11
N THR A 1034 14.05 19.37 68.83
CA THR A 1034 13.78 20.21 67.64
C THR A 1034 14.21 21.69 67.88
N PRO A 1035 13.80 22.71 67.08
CA PRO A 1035 14.48 23.22 65.87
C PRO A 1035 14.79 24.75 65.92
N HIS A 1036 15.60 25.30 65.00
CA HIS A 1036 15.40 26.67 64.45
C HIS A 1036 16.33 27.02 63.27
N SER A 1037 15.71 27.51 62.19
CA SER A 1037 16.07 28.65 61.32
C SER A 1037 17.51 29.20 61.33
N GLY A 1038 18.15 29.29 60.15
CA GLY A 1038 19.30 30.18 59.93
C GLY A 1038 19.90 30.12 58.52
N LYS A 1039 19.81 31.25 57.82
CA LYS A 1039 20.34 31.64 56.50
C LYS A 1039 21.83 31.28 56.22
N ASN A 1040 22.13 30.99 54.93
CA ASN A 1040 23.28 31.40 54.06
C ASN A 1040 24.72 31.60 54.62
N PRO A 1041 25.79 31.70 53.78
CA PRO A 1041 26.04 31.18 52.41
C PRO A 1041 27.47 30.59 52.25
N THR A 1042 27.91 30.41 50.98
CA THR A 1042 29.30 30.26 50.46
C THR A 1042 30.01 28.95 50.80
N VAL A 1043 30.62 28.21 49.87
CA VAL A 1043 31.32 28.55 48.60
C VAL A 1043 30.89 27.59 47.49
#